data_AF-A0A177ILE2-F1
#
_entry.id   AF-A0A177ILE2-F1
#
_cell.length_a   1.000
_cell.length_b   1.000
_cell.length_c   1.000
_cell.angle_alpha   90.00
_cell.angle_beta   90.00
_cell.angle_gamma   90.00
#
_symmetry.space_group_name_H-M   'P 1'
#
loop_
_entity.id
_entity.type
_entity.pdbx_description
1 polymer ?
#
loop_
_entity_poly.entity_id
_entity_poly.type
_entity_poly.pdbx_seq_one_letter_code
_entity_poly.pdbx_strand_id
1 'polypeptide(L)'
;MRDALSVIKNDFSKVRRSVMATCMLLFLIIIPLLFTWFNVLAAWDPFGNTKDLKIAVASEDDGYTSDFFPIEVNAGDQVLSQLRANEQMDWVITNPSDAIEGTKSGEYYASIILPSTFSDDMLTFYADGSQPAQIALHTNEKKNALAPTIANKGAEGISANISETFTRTIGDVSLGLVTSLSDFLDQGDTQDALSRIEARAENLQSQLRNGARTARTMGDLTESAIPLLESAQRIIDTPRPSLSDTTRDGITDISASSDALDGALSATRESYAIVGDRIDALYETANISRETRSETLNTLADNVQLNINAYEGLKDTVNTRIRPLAPDEAATLTGQLDEAIAAQESVRDRLRAASDSDSPERPDFSSLDRASSAIEDVRNSGIRDQVSQLAQTLRGIGDTIELPEGDIQLNTDSLAGASAALDDVGATLDQNADRLDDLLDRINTASRTGDLSEIAAIVGDDPEAFAQALAAPVEVERQAIYPVASFGVGMAPLYTTLALWVGALLAAVALRTDVAAKLTKHRPNRFDEEVDLENKTEDDTAEIPSEAPEEPEEIGPFAKYFGRYGTFALVGLAQSTLLTLGLIFFVKLEPAHPFLLVLAGWVSSCIFMLLVYALTVALSNAGKALAVFLLVIQISSAGGSYPLQLLPHWFQSVSPWLPATYSIRAFRSALAGSYGADYWIALATLLLFIIPALILGVVLRKPLANYTSGLNKALAKTKMM
;
A
#
# COMPACT_ATOMS: atom_id res chain seq x y z
N MET A 1 -33.11 -39.41 21.37
CA MET A 1 -31.66 -39.25 21.66
C MET A 1 -31.05 -40.47 22.35
N ARG A 2 -31.66 -41.01 23.43
CA ARG A 2 -31.15 -42.20 24.14
C ARG A 2 -30.87 -43.40 23.21
N ASP A 3 -31.77 -43.66 22.26
CA ASP A 3 -31.59 -44.77 21.30
C ASP A 3 -30.42 -44.55 20.33
N ALA A 4 -30.17 -43.31 19.89
CA ALA A 4 -29.02 -43.01 19.03
C ALA A 4 -27.69 -43.21 19.79
N LEU A 5 -27.64 -42.79 21.06
CA LEU A 5 -26.48 -43.00 21.94
C LEU A 5 -26.23 -44.50 22.20
N SER A 6 -27.27 -45.32 22.28
CA SER A 6 -27.09 -46.78 22.43
C SER A 6 -26.42 -47.43 21.21
N VAL A 7 -26.65 -46.91 19.99
CA VAL A 7 -25.97 -47.38 18.78
C VAL A 7 -24.47 -47.10 18.88
N ILE A 8 -24.11 -45.87 19.23
CA ILE A 8 -22.71 -45.44 19.40
C ILE A 8 -22.01 -46.29 20.47
N LYS A 9 -22.61 -46.41 21.66
CA LYS A 9 -22.05 -47.18 22.77
C LYS A 9 -21.83 -48.65 22.39
N ASN A 10 -22.76 -49.24 21.65
CA ASN A 10 -22.64 -50.61 21.17
C ASN A 10 -21.51 -50.77 20.14
N ASP A 11 -21.38 -49.83 19.20
CA ASP A 11 -20.31 -49.84 18.20
C ASP A 11 -18.92 -49.83 18.86
N PHE A 12 -18.67 -48.87 19.77
CA PHE A 12 -17.39 -48.79 20.47
C PHE A 12 -17.17 -49.98 21.42
N SER A 13 -18.22 -50.52 22.04
CA SER A 13 -18.10 -51.76 22.82
C SER A 13 -17.70 -52.95 21.96
N LYS A 14 -18.16 -53.04 20.71
CA LYS A 14 -17.75 -54.11 19.78
C LYS A 14 -16.31 -53.93 19.32
N VAL A 15 -15.90 -52.70 19.01
CA VAL A 15 -14.51 -52.38 18.67
C VAL A 15 -13.58 -52.82 19.80
N ARG A 16 -13.86 -52.42 21.05
CA ARG A 16 -13.02 -52.76 22.21
C ARG A 16 -12.89 -54.27 22.47
N ARG A 17 -13.87 -55.07 22.03
CA ARG A 17 -13.87 -56.54 22.20
C ARG A 17 -13.07 -57.27 21.11
N SER A 18 -12.69 -56.59 20.03
CA SER A 18 -11.95 -57.18 18.91
C SER A 18 -10.64 -56.44 18.69
N VAL A 19 -9.52 -57.15 18.87
CA VAL A 19 -8.17 -56.61 18.61
C VAL A 19 -8.06 -56.12 17.17
N MET A 20 -8.55 -56.90 16.19
CA MET A 20 -8.53 -56.52 14.78
C MET A 20 -9.33 -55.24 14.51
N ALA A 21 -10.52 -55.10 15.10
CA ALA A 21 -11.33 -53.89 14.95
C ALA A 21 -10.68 -52.67 15.62
N THR A 22 -10.00 -52.86 16.75
CA THR A 22 -9.25 -51.81 17.43
C THR A 22 -8.05 -51.36 16.60
N CYS A 23 -7.25 -52.29 16.07
CA CYS A 23 -6.13 -51.97 15.18
C CYS A 23 -6.59 -51.24 13.91
N MET A 24 -7.68 -51.69 13.30
CA MET A 24 -8.27 -51.05 12.12
C MET A 24 -8.75 -49.63 12.43
N LEU A 25 -9.37 -49.41 13.60
CA LEU A 25 -9.81 -48.08 14.03
C LEU A 25 -8.62 -47.15 14.29
N LEU A 26 -7.55 -47.63 14.93
CA LEU A 26 -6.33 -46.85 15.15
C LEU A 26 -5.67 -46.46 13.82
N PHE A 27 -5.56 -47.41 12.89
CA PHE A 27 -5.01 -47.15 11.55
C PHE A 27 -5.85 -46.11 10.80
N LEU A 28 -7.17 -46.23 10.87
CA LEU A 28 -8.10 -45.25 10.29
C LEU A 28 -7.91 -43.86 10.90
N ILE A 29 -7.63 -43.75 12.20
CA ILE A 29 -7.39 -42.46 12.87
C ILE A 29 -6.03 -41.85 12.48
N ILE A 30 -5.01 -42.67 12.27
CA ILE A 30 -3.63 -42.22 12.03
C ILE A 30 -3.35 -41.86 10.56
N ILE A 31 -4.00 -42.49 9.57
CA ILE A 31 -3.68 -42.22 8.16
C ILE A 31 -3.77 -40.73 7.76
N PRO A 32 -4.84 -39.98 8.12
CA PRO A 32 -4.94 -38.55 7.78
C PRO A 32 -3.79 -37.70 8.35
N LEU A 33 -3.34 -38.05 9.56
CA LEU A 33 -2.20 -37.43 10.22
C LEU A 33 -0.94 -37.58 9.38
N LEU A 34 -0.59 -38.82 9.04
CA LEU A 34 0.64 -39.14 8.30
C LEU A 34 0.64 -38.46 6.94
N PHE A 35 -0.49 -38.50 6.22
CA PHE A 35 -0.62 -37.81 4.94
C PHE A 35 -0.27 -36.33 5.07
N THR A 36 -0.85 -35.64 6.05
CA THR A 36 -0.62 -34.19 6.21
C THR A 36 0.81 -33.89 6.62
N TRP A 37 1.36 -34.62 7.59
CA TRP A 37 2.71 -34.40 8.10
C TRP A 37 3.78 -34.57 7.03
N PHE A 38 3.76 -35.69 6.29
CA PHE A 38 4.76 -35.94 5.25
C PHE A 38 4.70 -34.89 4.14
N ASN A 39 3.50 -34.46 3.74
CA ASN A 39 3.36 -33.46 2.69
C ASN A 39 3.78 -32.06 3.16
N VAL A 40 3.43 -31.65 4.39
CA VAL A 40 3.85 -30.35 4.95
C VAL A 40 5.35 -30.30 5.17
N LEU A 41 5.96 -31.38 5.68
CA LEU A 41 7.41 -31.45 5.89
C LEU A 41 8.19 -31.47 4.57
N ALA A 42 7.71 -32.23 3.57
CA ALA A 42 8.33 -32.25 2.24
C ALA A 42 8.24 -30.88 1.55
N ALA A 43 7.18 -30.12 1.81
CA ALA A 43 7.00 -28.77 1.31
C ALA A 43 7.56 -27.69 2.27
N TRP A 44 8.22 -28.03 3.38
CA TRP A 44 8.58 -27.05 4.41
C TRP A 44 9.47 -25.95 3.86
N ASP A 45 10.55 -26.35 3.21
CA ASP A 45 11.46 -25.45 2.51
C ASP A 45 11.95 -26.11 1.21
N PRO A 46 11.17 -26.01 0.12
CA PRO A 46 11.56 -26.59 -1.16
C PRO A 46 12.80 -25.91 -1.77
N PHE A 47 13.26 -24.80 -1.19
CA PHE A 47 14.41 -24.02 -1.66
C PHE A 47 15.61 -24.07 -0.70
N GLY A 48 15.49 -24.69 0.47
CA GLY A 48 16.58 -24.76 1.47
C GLY A 48 17.72 -25.71 1.11
N ASN A 49 17.49 -26.63 0.17
CA ASN A 49 18.49 -27.57 -0.34
C ASN A 49 18.88 -27.26 -1.80
N THR A 50 19.17 -26.00 -2.10
CA THR A 50 19.61 -25.55 -3.44
C THR A 50 21.04 -25.96 -3.80
N LYS A 51 21.81 -26.53 -2.86
CA LYS A 51 23.21 -26.94 -3.06
C LYS A 51 23.42 -28.02 -4.11
N ASP A 52 22.37 -28.77 -4.48
CA ASP A 52 22.43 -29.77 -5.55
C ASP A 52 21.83 -29.26 -6.89
N LEU A 53 21.39 -28.00 -6.93
CA LEU A 53 20.85 -27.38 -8.13
C LEU A 53 22.00 -26.78 -8.95
N LYS A 54 22.41 -27.54 -9.98
CA LYS A 54 23.42 -27.09 -10.94
C LYS A 54 22.87 -25.97 -11.82
N ILE A 55 23.50 -24.80 -11.70
CA ILE A 55 23.27 -23.66 -12.58
C ILE A 55 24.57 -23.38 -13.33
N ALA A 56 24.51 -23.44 -14.64
CA ALA A 56 25.66 -23.12 -15.45
C ALA A 56 25.83 -21.61 -15.58
N VAL A 57 27.06 -21.12 -15.49
CA VAL A 57 27.37 -19.71 -15.70
C VAL A 57 28.50 -19.60 -16.71
N ALA A 58 28.33 -18.74 -17.70
CA ALA A 58 29.34 -18.45 -18.71
C ALA A 58 29.44 -16.93 -18.92
N SER A 59 30.61 -16.47 -19.35
CA SER A 59 30.83 -15.08 -19.74
C SER A 59 31.34 -15.04 -21.17
N GLU A 60 30.74 -14.19 -21.99
CA GLU A 60 31.27 -13.74 -23.29
C GLU A 60 31.85 -12.33 -23.20
N ASP A 61 31.86 -11.73 -21.99
CA ASP A 61 32.28 -10.36 -21.73
C ASP A 61 33.71 -10.08 -22.22
N ASP A 62 33.84 -9.16 -23.18
CA ASP A 62 35.13 -8.75 -23.74
C ASP A 62 35.87 -7.78 -22.82
N GLY A 63 35.22 -7.30 -21.75
CA GLY A 63 35.75 -6.26 -20.88
C GLY A 63 35.58 -4.86 -21.47
N TYR A 64 35.94 -3.85 -20.69
CA TYR A 64 35.88 -2.45 -21.07
C TYR A 64 37.25 -1.80 -20.87
N THR A 65 37.66 -1.00 -21.85
CA THR A 65 38.84 -0.15 -21.76
C THR A 65 38.39 1.30 -21.92
N SER A 66 38.63 2.13 -20.91
CA SER A 66 38.24 3.54 -20.95
C SER A 66 39.14 4.33 -21.91
N ASP A 67 38.54 5.26 -22.65
CA ASP A 67 39.28 6.23 -23.48
C ASP A 67 40.11 7.23 -22.65
N PHE A 68 39.78 7.38 -21.37
CA PHE A 68 40.43 8.32 -20.45
C PHE A 68 41.55 7.67 -19.61
N PHE A 69 41.48 6.36 -19.37
CA PHE A 69 42.47 5.59 -18.62
C PHE A 69 42.71 4.22 -19.27
N PRO A 70 43.96 3.82 -19.57
CA PRO A 70 44.27 2.52 -20.18
C PRO A 70 44.24 1.39 -19.14
N ILE A 71 43.14 1.23 -18.42
CA ILE A 71 42.88 0.13 -17.50
C ILE A 71 41.77 -0.72 -18.11
N GLU A 72 42.09 -1.97 -18.40
CA GLU A 72 41.16 -2.97 -18.87
C GLU A 72 40.40 -3.55 -17.66
N VAL A 73 39.08 -3.38 -17.65
CA VAL A 73 38.21 -3.88 -16.58
C VAL A 73 37.27 -4.93 -17.18
N ASN A 74 37.32 -6.16 -16.68
CA ASN A 74 36.38 -7.22 -17.04
C ASN A 74 35.52 -7.59 -15.82
N ALA A 75 34.32 -7.02 -15.76
CA ALA A 75 33.34 -7.28 -14.73
C ALA A 75 32.84 -8.74 -14.79
N GLY A 76 32.71 -9.33 -15.98
CA GLY A 76 32.27 -10.70 -16.16
C GLY A 76 33.17 -11.73 -15.46
N ASP A 77 34.49 -11.59 -15.58
CA ASP A 77 35.47 -12.44 -14.91
C ASP A 77 35.40 -12.31 -13.38
N GLN A 78 35.16 -11.09 -12.89
CA GLN A 78 34.97 -10.85 -11.45
C GLN A 78 33.72 -11.55 -10.94
N VAL A 79 32.60 -11.45 -11.67
CA VAL A 79 31.34 -12.15 -11.36
C VAL A 79 31.54 -13.66 -11.35
N LEU A 80 32.19 -14.22 -12.38
CA LEU A 80 32.52 -15.65 -12.42
C LEU A 80 33.37 -16.07 -11.22
N SER A 81 34.36 -15.27 -10.82
CA SER A 81 35.22 -15.58 -9.68
C SER A 81 34.46 -15.60 -8.34
N GLN A 82 33.53 -14.66 -8.13
CA GLN A 82 32.71 -14.61 -6.92
C GLN A 82 31.71 -15.76 -6.86
N LEU A 83 31.13 -16.13 -8.00
CA LEU A 83 30.22 -17.28 -8.09
C LEU A 83 30.95 -18.59 -7.80
N ARG A 84 32.23 -18.73 -8.13
CA ARG A 84 33.06 -19.87 -7.67
C ARG A 84 33.18 -19.95 -6.16
N ALA A 85 33.20 -18.81 -5.48
CA ALA A 85 33.37 -18.72 -4.03
C ALA A 85 32.03 -18.87 -3.27
N ASN A 86 30.90 -18.79 -3.95
CA ASN A 86 29.57 -18.84 -3.35
C ASN A 86 29.11 -20.30 -3.14
N GLU A 87 28.88 -20.71 -1.88
CA GLU A 87 28.45 -22.08 -1.53
C GLU A 87 26.92 -22.27 -1.41
N GLN A 88 26.11 -21.26 -1.76
CA GLN A 88 24.65 -21.35 -1.64
C GLN A 88 24.00 -22.16 -2.77
N MET A 89 24.65 -22.24 -3.94
CA MET A 89 24.21 -23.00 -5.12
C MET A 89 25.41 -23.71 -5.80
N ASP A 90 25.16 -24.76 -6.58
CA ASP A 90 26.20 -25.46 -7.36
C ASP A 90 26.44 -24.74 -8.69
N TRP A 91 27.28 -23.71 -8.64
CA TRP A 91 27.66 -22.91 -9.80
C TRP A 91 28.65 -23.66 -10.69
N VAL A 92 28.19 -24.04 -11.89
CA VAL A 92 29.04 -24.73 -12.88
C VAL A 92 29.51 -23.73 -13.91
N ILE A 93 30.75 -23.27 -13.77
CA ILE A 93 31.32 -22.33 -14.75
C ILE A 93 31.81 -23.08 -15.96
N THR A 94 31.28 -22.73 -17.12
CA THR A 94 31.55 -23.39 -18.40
C THR A 94 31.51 -22.38 -19.55
N ASN A 95 31.67 -22.85 -20.79
CA ASN A 95 31.51 -22.01 -21.97
C ASN A 95 30.03 -21.84 -22.36
N PRO A 96 29.66 -20.76 -23.07
CA PRO A 96 28.27 -20.46 -23.44
C PRO A 96 27.56 -21.61 -24.15
N SER A 97 28.24 -22.30 -25.07
CA SER A 97 27.67 -23.44 -25.81
C SER A 97 27.32 -24.63 -24.89
N ASP A 98 28.21 -24.99 -23.97
CA ASP A 98 28.01 -26.08 -23.03
C ASP A 98 26.98 -25.70 -21.96
N ALA A 99 26.92 -24.43 -21.56
CA ALA A 99 25.91 -23.92 -20.64
C ALA A 99 24.49 -24.08 -21.24
N ILE A 100 24.33 -23.71 -22.51
CA ILE A 100 23.06 -23.84 -23.25
C ILE A 100 22.72 -25.32 -23.47
N GLU A 101 23.67 -26.12 -23.95
CA GLU A 101 23.40 -27.54 -24.26
C GLU A 101 23.17 -28.36 -23.00
N GLY A 102 23.91 -28.11 -21.93
CA GLY A 102 23.69 -28.71 -20.61
C GLY A 102 22.34 -28.29 -20.01
N THR A 103 21.90 -27.07 -20.25
CA THR A 103 20.54 -26.63 -19.88
C THR A 103 19.49 -27.37 -20.70
N LYS A 104 19.66 -27.51 -22.02
CA LYS A 104 18.73 -28.26 -22.89
C LYS A 104 18.65 -29.74 -22.55
N SER A 105 19.81 -30.39 -22.31
CA SER A 105 19.91 -31.80 -21.97
C SER A 105 19.34 -32.11 -20.57
N GLY A 106 19.24 -31.08 -19.72
CA GLY A 106 18.79 -31.17 -18.34
C GLY A 106 19.90 -31.52 -17.36
N GLU A 107 21.17 -31.48 -17.79
CA GLU A 107 22.34 -31.50 -16.91
C GLU A 107 22.34 -30.30 -15.97
N TYR A 108 21.99 -29.11 -16.48
CA TYR A 108 21.79 -27.87 -15.73
C TYR A 108 20.30 -27.51 -15.66
N TYR A 109 19.87 -26.93 -14.54
CA TYR A 109 18.49 -26.45 -14.38
C TYR A 109 18.25 -25.14 -15.14
N ALA A 110 19.29 -24.31 -15.17
CA ALA A 110 19.35 -23.07 -15.91
C ALA A 110 20.81 -22.76 -16.28
N SER A 111 20.99 -21.92 -17.28
CA SER A 111 22.27 -21.28 -17.56
C SER A 111 22.14 -19.77 -17.62
N ILE A 112 23.18 -19.10 -17.16
CA ILE A 112 23.31 -17.66 -17.12
C ILE A 112 24.51 -17.28 -17.95
N ILE A 113 24.32 -16.39 -18.93
CA ILE A 113 25.37 -15.97 -19.86
C ILE A 113 25.50 -14.46 -19.78
N LEU A 114 26.69 -13.99 -19.43
CA LEU A 114 27.04 -12.57 -19.50
C LEU A 114 27.41 -12.25 -20.96
N PRO A 115 26.71 -11.31 -21.62
CA PRO A 115 26.98 -10.97 -23.01
C PRO A 115 28.33 -10.25 -23.18
N SER A 116 28.81 -10.13 -24.41
CA SER A 116 30.10 -9.51 -24.73
C SER A 116 30.21 -8.04 -24.34
N THR A 117 29.09 -7.32 -24.29
CA THR A 117 29.01 -5.90 -23.89
C THR A 117 28.82 -5.70 -22.39
N PHE A 118 28.83 -6.76 -21.59
CA PHE A 118 28.44 -6.67 -20.17
C PHE A 118 29.26 -5.65 -19.37
N SER A 119 30.59 -5.63 -19.50
CA SER A 119 31.44 -4.62 -18.85
C SER A 119 31.23 -3.20 -19.41
N ASP A 120 31.03 -3.08 -20.71
CA ASP A 120 30.82 -1.80 -21.40
C ASP A 120 29.51 -1.15 -20.94
N ASP A 121 28.40 -1.90 -20.97
CA ASP A 121 27.08 -1.45 -20.52
C ASP A 121 27.08 -1.11 -19.01
N MET A 122 27.84 -1.85 -18.20
CA MET A 122 27.99 -1.59 -16.76
C MET A 122 28.75 -0.28 -16.48
N LEU A 123 29.80 0.04 -17.26
CA LEU A 123 30.68 1.17 -17.01
C LEU A 123 30.30 2.45 -17.79
N THR A 124 29.37 2.36 -18.74
CA THR A 124 28.89 3.49 -19.54
C THR A 124 27.44 3.87 -19.25
N PHE A 125 26.84 3.40 -18.14
CA PHE A 125 25.43 3.62 -17.77
C PHE A 125 25.00 5.09 -17.67
N TYR A 126 25.94 6.03 -17.54
CA TYR A 126 25.70 7.47 -17.45
C TYR A 126 25.79 8.18 -18.81
N ALA A 127 26.22 7.49 -19.86
CA ALA A 127 26.36 8.06 -21.19
C ALA A 127 24.99 8.13 -21.90
N ASP A 128 24.75 9.23 -22.60
CA ASP A 128 23.54 9.44 -23.40
C ASP A 128 23.37 8.32 -24.43
N GLY A 129 22.24 7.59 -24.37
CA GLY A 129 21.94 6.46 -25.26
C GLY A 129 22.46 5.10 -24.80
N SER A 130 23.03 4.99 -23.59
CA SER A 130 23.44 3.71 -22.99
C SER A 130 22.22 2.84 -22.61
N GLN A 131 22.42 1.52 -22.57
CA GLN A 131 21.42 0.57 -22.10
C GLN A 131 21.89 -0.11 -20.80
N PRO A 132 20.96 -0.46 -19.90
CA PRO A 132 21.31 -1.23 -18.71
C PRO A 132 21.94 -2.57 -19.09
N ALA A 133 22.99 -2.96 -18.37
CA ALA A 133 23.66 -4.25 -18.55
C ALA A 133 22.65 -5.40 -18.44
N GLN A 134 22.63 -6.27 -19.45
CA GLN A 134 21.69 -7.39 -19.54
C GLN A 134 22.39 -8.70 -19.23
N ILE A 135 21.61 -9.67 -18.73
CA ILE A 135 22.08 -11.04 -18.47
C ILE A 135 21.16 -12.00 -19.21
N ALA A 136 21.73 -12.90 -20.00
CA ALA A 136 20.95 -13.90 -20.73
C ALA A 136 20.67 -15.11 -19.83
N LEU A 137 19.41 -15.27 -19.43
CA LEU A 137 18.93 -16.41 -18.65
C LEU A 137 18.26 -17.45 -19.56
N HIS A 138 18.75 -18.68 -19.53
CA HIS A 138 18.11 -19.82 -20.20
C HIS A 138 17.66 -20.83 -19.15
N THR A 139 16.40 -21.27 -19.23
CA THR A 139 15.80 -22.18 -18.26
C THR A 139 15.31 -23.47 -18.92
N ASN A 140 15.39 -24.59 -18.21
CA ASN A 140 14.80 -25.84 -18.67
C ASN A 140 13.44 -26.08 -18.01
N GLU A 141 12.41 -25.43 -18.56
CA GLU A 141 11.03 -25.54 -18.05
C GLU A 141 10.44 -26.97 -18.19
N LYS A 142 10.99 -27.79 -19.10
CA LYS A 142 10.56 -29.18 -19.30
C LYS A 142 10.88 -30.07 -18.10
N LYS A 143 11.99 -29.82 -17.39
CA LYS A 143 12.44 -30.64 -16.27
C LYS A 143 11.56 -30.44 -15.04
N ASN A 144 11.15 -29.19 -14.78
CA ASN A 144 10.29 -28.85 -13.65
C ASN A 144 9.60 -27.48 -13.88
N ALA A 145 8.31 -27.38 -13.53
CA ALA A 145 7.54 -26.13 -13.61
C ALA A 145 8.05 -25.03 -12.65
N LEU A 146 8.82 -25.39 -11.63
CA LEU A 146 9.50 -24.45 -10.73
C LEU A 146 10.86 -23.99 -11.26
N ALA A 147 11.37 -24.56 -12.36
CA ALA A 147 12.68 -24.22 -12.90
C ALA A 147 12.82 -22.72 -13.24
N PRO A 148 11.83 -22.03 -13.84
CA PRO A 148 11.89 -20.59 -14.03
C PRO A 148 12.00 -19.81 -12.73
N THR A 149 11.25 -20.20 -11.69
CA THR A 149 11.30 -19.54 -10.38
C THR A 149 12.63 -19.74 -9.67
N ILE A 150 13.20 -20.94 -9.76
CA ILE A 150 14.54 -21.26 -9.23
C ILE A 150 15.60 -20.47 -9.98
N ALA A 151 15.52 -20.43 -11.31
CA ALA A 151 16.45 -19.72 -12.16
C ALA A 151 16.41 -18.21 -11.94
N ASN A 152 15.21 -17.63 -11.78
CA ASN A 152 15.05 -16.21 -11.45
C ASN A 152 15.63 -15.88 -10.08
N LYS A 153 15.44 -16.74 -9.06
CA LYS A 153 16.11 -16.55 -7.75
C LYS A 153 17.64 -16.63 -7.86
N GLY A 154 18.16 -17.52 -8.71
CA GLY A 154 19.59 -17.58 -9.02
C GLY A 154 20.08 -16.31 -9.71
N ALA A 155 19.33 -15.79 -10.68
CA ALA A 155 19.62 -14.55 -11.39
C ALA A 155 19.54 -13.31 -10.47
N GLU A 156 18.56 -13.24 -9.56
CA GLU A 156 18.46 -12.21 -8.52
C GLU A 156 19.69 -12.25 -7.59
N GLY A 157 20.12 -13.45 -7.16
CA GLY A 157 21.34 -13.61 -6.36
C GLY A 157 22.61 -13.17 -7.10
N ILE A 158 22.70 -13.46 -8.40
CA ILE A 158 23.80 -12.98 -9.26
C ILE A 158 23.76 -11.46 -9.42
N SER A 159 22.58 -10.87 -9.66
CA SER A 159 22.40 -9.42 -9.77
C SER A 159 22.80 -8.69 -8.49
N ALA A 160 22.48 -9.24 -7.32
CA ALA A 160 22.93 -8.72 -6.03
C ALA A 160 24.46 -8.75 -5.88
N ASN A 161 25.09 -9.88 -6.25
CA ASN A 161 26.56 -9.99 -6.23
C ASN A 161 27.22 -9.05 -7.24
N ILE A 162 26.66 -8.91 -8.45
CA ILE A 162 27.13 -7.95 -9.47
C ILE A 162 27.07 -6.52 -8.93
N SER A 163 26.00 -6.16 -8.23
CA SER A 163 25.86 -4.83 -7.62
C SER A 163 26.92 -4.58 -6.55
N GLU A 164 27.24 -5.59 -5.74
CA GLU A 164 28.34 -5.55 -4.77
C GLU A 164 29.72 -5.44 -5.46
N THR A 165 29.97 -6.23 -6.51
CA THR A 165 31.20 -6.14 -7.32
C THR A 165 31.36 -4.74 -7.91
N PHE A 166 30.31 -4.23 -8.56
CA PHE A 166 30.31 -2.90 -9.16
C PHE A 166 30.58 -1.81 -8.14
N THR A 167 29.93 -1.87 -6.97
CA THR A 167 30.16 -0.93 -5.88
C THR A 167 31.62 -0.96 -5.40
N ARG A 168 32.22 -2.16 -5.28
CA ARG A 168 33.62 -2.32 -4.89
C ARG A 168 34.59 -1.83 -5.97
N THR A 169 34.33 -2.11 -7.24
CA THR A 169 35.14 -1.66 -8.38
C THR A 169 35.08 -0.14 -8.53
N ILE A 170 33.91 0.48 -8.35
CA ILE A 170 33.78 1.94 -8.27
C ILE A 170 34.52 2.47 -7.04
N GLY A 171 34.43 1.82 -5.88
CA GLY A 171 35.19 2.17 -4.68
C GLY A 171 36.71 2.19 -4.92
N ASP A 172 37.25 1.14 -5.53
CA ASP A 172 38.68 1.01 -5.83
C ASP A 172 39.13 2.01 -6.93
N VAL A 173 38.30 2.26 -7.94
CA VAL A 173 38.55 3.28 -8.99
C VAL A 173 38.42 4.70 -8.44
N SER A 174 37.50 4.94 -7.48
CA SER A 174 37.29 6.25 -6.84
C SER A 174 38.46 6.64 -5.93
N LEU A 175 39.06 5.70 -5.20
CA LEU A 175 40.29 5.92 -4.42
C LEU A 175 41.52 6.16 -5.33
N GLY A 176 41.57 5.50 -6.50
CA GLY A 176 42.54 5.77 -7.56
C GLY A 176 42.36 7.15 -8.20
N LEU A 177 41.11 7.57 -8.44
CA LEU A 177 40.76 8.89 -8.96
C LEU A 177 41.15 10.01 -8.01
N VAL A 178 41.00 9.87 -6.69
CA VAL A 178 41.46 10.89 -5.71
C VAL A 178 42.98 11.10 -5.78
N THR A 179 43.74 10.03 -6.02
CA THR A 179 45.20 10.09 -6.08
C THR A 179 45.70 10.61 -7.44
N SER A 180 44.98 10.33 -8.54
CA SER A 180 45.29 10.84 -9.89
C SER A 180 44.68 12.21 -10.20
N LEU A 181 43.61 12.64 -9.55
CA LEU A 181 43.06 13.99 -9.68
C LEU A 181 44.05 15.05 -9.17
N SER A 182 44.82 14.73 -8.13
CA SER A 182 45.89 15.60 -7.63
C SER A 182 46.97 15.87 -8.67
N ASP A 183 47.28 14.90 -9.54
CA ASP A 183 48.23 15.04 -10.65
C ASP A 183 47.57 15.66 -11.91
N PHE A 184 46.24 15.59 -12.03
CA PHE A 184 45.47 16.10 -13.17
C PHE A 184 45.05 17.58 -13.00
N LEU A 185 44.97 18.07 -11.76
CA LEU A 185 44.71 19.48 -11.42
C LEU A 185 45.87 20.43 -11.77
N ASP A 186 47.07 19.90 -12.00
CA ASP A 186 48.24 20.66 -12.47
C ASP A 186 48.25 20.91 -14.00
N GLN A 187 47.27 20.41 -14.75
CA GLN A 187 47.16 20.58 -16.21
C GLN A 187 46.25 21.76 -16.57
N GLY A 188 46.68 22.58 -17.54
CA GLY A 188 46.00 23.84 -17.92
C GLY A 188 44.55 23.69 -18.37
N ASP A 189 44.19 22.59 -19.04
CA ASP A 189 42.80 22.34 -19.49
C ASP A 189 41.84 22.06 -18.31
N THR A 190 42.36 21.56 -17.18
CA THR A 190 41.57 21.30 -15.96
C THR A 190 41.24 22.60 -15.23
N GLN A 191 42.16 23.57 -15.19
CA GLN A 191 41.89 24.92 -14.67
C GLN A 191 40.88 25.67 -15.55
N ASP A 192 40.93 25.46 -16.86
CA ASP A 192 39.93 26.01 -17.78
C ASP A 192 38.55 25.36 -17.59
N ALA A 193 38.48 24.08 -17.24
CA ALA A 193 37.22 23.43 -16.90
C ALA A 193 36.67 23.90 -15.55
N LEU A 194 37.51 24.03 -14.52
CA LEU A 194 37.14 24.53 -13.20
C LEU A 194 36.66 25.98 -13.27
N SER A 195 37.34 26.85 -14.01
CA SER A 195 36.91 28.24 -14.20
C SER A 195 35.57 28.34 -14.96
N ARG A 196 35.26 27.40 -15.87
CA ARG A 196 33.93 27.33 -16.51
C ARG A 196 32.84 26.88 -15.54
N ILE A 197 33.15 25.93 -14.65
CA ILE A 197 32.23 25.48 -13.60
C ILE A 197 32.00 26.62 -12.61
N GLU A 198 33.06 27.28 -12.16
CA GLU A 198 33.02 28.45 -11.28
C GLU A 198 32.14 29.54 -11.90
N ALA A 199 32.43 29.95 -13.14
CA ALA A 199 31.64 30.96 -13.83
C ALA A 199 30.17 30.54 -13.97
N ARG A 200 29.88 29.26 -14.22
CA ARG A 200 28.49 28.77 -14.36
C ARG A 200 27.76 28.75 -13.01
N ALA A 201 28.45 28.35 -11.95
CA ALA A 201 27.90 28.31 -10.60
C ALA A 201 27.72 29.73 -10.02
N GLU A 202 28.65 30.66 -10.27
CA GLU A 202 28.48 32.08 -9.92
C GLU A 202 27.27 32.69 -10.65
N ASN A 203 27.10 32.38 -11.94
CA ASN A 203 25.93 32.80 -12.70
C ASN A 203 24.64 32.22 -12.11
N LEU A 204 24.63 30.94 -11.75
CA LEU A 204 23.49 30.27 -11.14
C LEU A 204 23.16 30.83 -9.75
N GLN A 205 24.17 31.08 -8.93
CA GLN A 205 24.03 31.72 -7.62
C GLN A 205 23.45 33.12 -7.75
N SER A 206 23.95 33.92 -8.70
CA SER A 206 23.42 35.25 -9.00
C SER A 206 21.95 35.16 -9.43
N GLN A 207 21.61 34.19 -10.28
CA GLN A 207 20.22 33.94 -10.68
C GLN A 207 19.33 33.55 -9.50
N LEU A 208 19.77 32.65 -8.62
CA LEU A 208 19.04 32.26 -7.40
C LEU A 208 18.82 33.44 -6.45
N ARG A 209 19.87 34.23 -6.15
CA ARG A 209 19.76 35.43 -5.31
C ARG A 209 18.86 36.50 -5.94
N ASN A 210 18.87 36.63 -7.28
CA ASN A 210 17.97 37.53 -8.00
C ASN A 210 16.52 37.04 -7.93
N GLY A 211 16.29 35.73 -8.09
CA GLY A 211 14.98 35.09 -7.91
C GLY A 211 14.46 35.25 -6.47
N ALA A 212 15.30 35.06 -5.47
CA ALA A 212 14.95 35.25 -4.07
C ALA A 212 14.55 36.69 -3.74
N ARG A 213 15.35 37.67 -4.17
CA ARG A 213 15.02 39.11 -4.05
C ARG A 213 13.73 39.46 -4.74
N THR A 214 13.49 38.83 -5.89
CA THR A 214 12.28 39.03 -6.64
C THR A 214 11.05 38.51 -5.91
N ALA A 215 11.08 37.26 -5.44
CA ALA A 215 9.97 36.63 -4.74
C ALA A 215 9.54 37.46 -3.52
N ARG A 216 10.51 37.94 -2.73
CA ARG A 216 10.26 38.84 -1.59
C ARG A 216 9.67 40.19 -2.00
N THR A 217 10.13 40.77 -3.10
CA THR A 217 9.56 42.04 -3.61
C THR A 217 8.10 41.85 -3.98
N MET A 218 7.74 40.70 -4.57
CA MET A 218 6.35 40.35 -4.85
C MET A 218 5.55 40.10 -3.56
N GLY A 219 6.15 39.44 -2.57
CA GLY A 219 5.58 39.27 -1.22
C GLY A 219 5.24 40.61 -0.57
N ASP A 220 6.22 41.49 -0.42
CA ASP A 220 6.06 42.80 0.22
C ASP A 220 5.03 43.70 -0.51
N LEU A 221 4.94 43.62 -1.84
CA LEU A 221 3.90 44.32 -2.61
C LEU A 221 2.50 43.75 -2.35
N THR A 222 2.40 42.42 -2.18
CA THR A 222 1.16 41.73 -1.81
C THR A 222 0.74 42.13 -0.40
N GLU A 223 1.67 42.18 0.55
CA GLU A 223 1.43 42.64 1.92
C GLU A 223 0.99 44.11 1.95
N SER A 224 1.61 44.97 1.13
CA SER A 224 1.25 46.39 1.02
C SER A 224 -0.16 46.63 0.47
N ALA A 225 -0.73 45.68 -0.28
CA ALA A 225 -2.10 45.77 -0.78
C ALA A 225 -3.16 45.52 0.30
N ILE A 226 -2.82 44.79 1.38
CA ILE A 226 -3.73 44.47 2.48
C ILE A 226 -4.28 45.72 3.19
N PRO A 227 -3.45 46.65 3.71
CA PRO A 227 -3.95 47.84 4.41
C PRO A 227 -4.71 48.79 3.49
N LEU A 228 -4.36 48.84 2.20
CA LEU A 228 -5.10 49.61 1.19
C LEU A 228 -6.53 49.08 1.06
N LEU A 229 -6.69 47.75 0.90
CA LEU A 229 -7.99 47.09 0.83
C LEU A 229 -8.80 47.27 2.12
N GLU A 230 -8.18 47.08 3.30
CA GLU A 230 -8.87 47.28 4.58
C GLU A 230 -9.37 48.73 4.75
N SER A 231 -8.56 49.71 4.34
CA SER A 231 -8.94 51.13 4.44
C SER A 231 -10.08 51.48 3.49
N ALA A 232 -10.01 51.02 2.24
CA ALA A 232 -11.09 51.16 1.27
C ALA A 232 -12.37 50.48 1.77
N GLN A 233 -12.26 49.27 2.31
CA GLN A 233 -13.41 48.53 2.85
C GLN A 233 -14.04 49.23 4.05
N ARG A 234 -13.28 49.85 4.96
CA ARG A 234 -13.85 50.62 6.09
C ARG A 234 -14.65 51.85 5.62
N ILE A 235 -14.17 52.54 4.59
CA ILE A 235 -14.90 53.66 3.95
C ILE A 235 -16.22 53.16 3.34
N ILE A 236 -16.19 51.93 2.80
CA ILE A 236 -17.31 51.28 2.15
C ILE A 236 -18.34 50.70 3.16
N ASP A 237 -17.91 49.99 4.20
CA ASP A 237 -18.76 49.23 5.14
C ASP A 237 -19.48 50.10 6.19
N THR A 238 -19.23 51.41 6.20
CA THR A 238 -20.06 52.36 6.95
C THR A 238 -21.49 52.37 6.31
N PRO A 239 -22.62 52.31 7.06
CA PRO A 239 -23.94 51.94 6.50
C PRO A 239 -24.44 52.82 5.29
N ARG A 240 -25.37 52.27 4.47
CA ARG A 240 -25.25 51.93 3.01
C ARG A 240 -26.11 52.78 1.99
N PRO A 241 -26.03 52.57 0.63
CA PRO A 241 -26.57 51.39 -0.08
C PRO A 241 -25.54 50.54 -0.88
N SER A 242 -25.98 49.36 -1.31
CA SER A 242 -25.21 48.16 -1.69
C SER A 242 -24.15 48.31 -2.78
N LEU A 243 -22.98 47.71 -2.52
CA LEU A 243 -21.96 47.36 -3.53
C LEU A 243 -22.47 46.28 -4.49
N SER A 244 -21.96 46.30 -5.72
CA SER A 244 -22.10 45.20 -6.69
C SER A 244 -21.33 43.96 -6.27
N ASP A 245 -21.86 42.77 -6.59
CA ASP A 245 -21.22 41.47 -6.33
C ASP A 245 -19.83 41.34 -6.97
N THR A 246 -19.57 42.08 -8.07
CA THR A 246 -18.26 42.15 -8.76
C THR A 246 -17.11 42.63 -7.87
N THR A 247 -17.38 43.51 -6.91
CA THR A 247 -16.36 44.05 -5.98
C THR A 247 -16.02 43.04 -4.88
N ARG A 248 -16.95 42.14 -4.53
CA ARG A 248 -16.70 41.04 -3.58
C ARG A 248 -15.92 39.91 -4.25
N ASP A 249 -16.32 39.53 -5.46
CA ASP A 249 -15.65 38.46 -6.21
C ASP A 249 -14.23 38.86 -6.67
N GLY A 250 -13.99 40.15 -6.95
CA GLY A 250 -12.67 40.67 -7.31
C GLY A 250 -11.65 40.71 -6.18
N ILE A 251 -12.08 40.63 -4.91
CA ILE A 251 -11.20 40.61 -3.72
C ILE A 251 -10.81 39.17 -3.34
N THR A 252 -11.61 38.17 -3.73
CA THR A 252 -11.44 36.77 -3.33
C THR A 252 -10.56 35.93 -4.26
N ASP A 253 -10.27 36.40 -5.48
CA ASP A 253 -9.64 35.60 -6.55
C ASP A 253 -8.31 36.20 -7.05
N ILE A 254 -7.53 36.78 -6.13
CA ILE A 254 -6.29 37.49 -6.43
C ILE A 254 -5.09 36.58 -6.19
N SER A 255 -4.60 35.94 -7.25
CA SER A 255 -3.48 34.99 -7.19
C SER A 255 -2.11 35.59 -7.59
N ALA A 256 -2.01 36.88 -7.91
CA ALA A 256 -0.77 37.57 -8.26
C ALA A 256 -0.64 38.95 -7.60
N SER A 257 0.58 39.30 -7.14
CA SER A 257 0.89 40.57 -6.46
C SER A 257 0.51 41.81 -7.27
N SER A 258 0.57 41.74 -8.60
CA SER A 258 0.16 42.84 -9.48
C SER A 258 -1.35 43.06 -9.51
N ASP A 259 -2.13 41.98 -9.46
CA ASP A 259 -3.59 42.05 -9.47
C ASP A 259 -4.13 42.46 -8.09
N ALA A 260 -3.41 42.10 -7.01
CA ALA A 260 -3.68 42.52 -5.65
C ALA A 260 -3.59 44.04 -5.50
N LEU A 261 -2.48 44.60 -5.96
CA LEU A 261 -2.23 46.03 -5.86
C LEU A 261 -3.17 46.82 -6.78
N ASP A 262 -3.42 46.35 -8.00
CA ASP A 262 -4.38 46.99 -8.94
C ASP A 262 -5.81 47.01 -8.36
N GLY A 263 -6.24 45.90 -7.76
CA GLY A 263 -7.52 45.81 -7.06
C GLY A 263 -7.60 46.75 -5.86
N ALA A 264 -6.53 46.83 -5.07
CA ALA A 264 -6.45 47.72 -3.90
C ALA A 264 -6.49 49.20 -4.29
N LEU A 265 -5.72 49.62 -5.29
CA LEU A 265 -5.72 50.99 -5.82
C LEU A 265 -7.09 51.36 -6.42
N SER A 266 -7.73 50.41 -7.13
CA SER A 266 -9.06 50.61 -7.71
C SER A 266 -10.15 50.79 -6.64
N ALA A 267 -10.16 49.92 -5.63
CA ALA A 267 -11.09 50.01 -4.50
C ALA A 267 -10.89 51.32 -3.71
N THR A 268 -9.63 51.72 -3.53
CA THR A 268 -9.26 52.99 -2.90
C THR A 268 -9.79 54.19 -3.70
N ARG A 269 -9.62 54.20 -5.02
CA ARG A 269 -10.16 55.25 -5.90
C ARG A 269 -11.69 55.36 -5.78
N GLU A 270 -12.38 54.24 -5.81
CA GLU A 270 -13.85 54.17 -5.69
C GLU A 270 -14.33 54.63 -4.31
N SER A 271 -13.56 54.36 -3.26
CA SER A 271 -13.87 54.80 -1.90
C SER A 271 -13.97 56.33 -1.78
N TYR A 272 -13.18 57.10 -2.55
CA TYR A 272 -13.26 58.57 -2.57
C TYR A 272 -14.52 59.11 -3.24
N ALA A 273 -15.07 58.40 -4.23
CA ALA A 273 -16.38 58.74 -4.78
C ALA A 273 -17.48 58.55 -3.73
N ILE A 274 -17.41 57.46 -2.97
CA ILE A 274 -18.32 57.18 -1.85
C ILE A 274 -18.19 58.24 -0.75
N VAL A 275 -16.98 58.71 -0.43
CA VAL A 275 -16.78 59.85 0.50
C VAL A 275 -17.53 61.08 -0.01
N GLY A 276 -17.45 61.38 -1.30
CA GLY A 276 -18.21 62.46 -1.94
C GLY A 276 -19.72 62.32 -1.76
N ASP A 277 -20.27 61.16 -2.13
CA ASP A 277 -21.70 60.87 -2.00
C ASP A 277 -22.19 60.97 -0.55
N ARG A 278 -21.37 60.54 0.41
CA ARG A 278 -21.67 60.65 1.84
C ARG A 278 -21.70 62.10 2.31
N ILE A 279 -20.75 62.91 1.87
CA ILE A 279 -20.74 64.34 2.16
C ILE A 279 -22.00 64.99 1.58
N ASP A 280 -22.38 64.64 0.35
CA ASP A 280 -23.57 65.19 -0.29
C ASP A 280 -24.84 64.83 0.48
N ALA A 281 -25.03 63.55 0.81
CA ALA A 281 -26.15 63.10 1.64
C ALA A 281 -26.18 63.77 3.03
N LEU A 282 -25.01 64.00 3.64
CA LEU A 282 -24.87 64.65 4.94
C LEU A 282 -25.39 66.09 4.92
N TYR A 283 -25.12 66.84 3.85
CA TYR A 283 -25.53 68.24 3.69
C TYR A 283 -26.93 68.41 3.06
N GLU A 284 -27.44 67.41 2.33
CA GLU A 284 -28.82 67.38 1.84
C GLU A 284 -29.85 67.04 2.93
N THR A 285 -29.42 66.34 3.99
CA THR A 285 -30.30 65.96 5.10
C THR A 285 -30.73 67.18 5.90
N ALA A 286 -31.99 67.58 5.74
CA ALA A 286 -32.57 68.68 6.50
C ALA A 286 -32.50 68.42 8.02
N ASN A 287 -32.00 69.40 8.78
CA ASN A 287 -31.99 69.41 10.25
C ASN A 287 -30.98 68.47 10.94
N ILE A 288 -29.88 68.08 10.27
CA ILE A 288 -28.81 67.33 10.92
C ILE A 288 -28.12 68.13 12.04
N SER A 289 -27.88 67.48 13.19
CA SER A 289 -27.22 68.13 14.33
C SER A 289 -25.76 68.46 14.03
N ARG A 290 -25.22 69.53 14.62
CA ARG A 290 -23.80 69.89 14.50
C ARG A 290 -22.90 68.74 14.97
N GLU A 291 -23.29 68.10 16.08
CA GLU A 291 -22.56 66.99 16.69
C GLU A 291 -22.46 65.81 15.72
N THR A 292 -23.59 65.38 15.16
CA THR A 292 -23.64 64.27 14.18
C THR A 292 -22.86 64.59 12.90
N ARG A 293 -22.93 65.85 12.42
CA ARG A 293 -22.16 66.28 11.24
C ARG A 293 -20.65 66.23 11.50
N SER A 294 -20.22 66.81 12.63
CA SER A 294 -18.82 66.85 13.03
C SER A 294 -18.27 65.42 13.24
N GLU A 295 -19.03 64.56 13.92
CA GLU A 295 -18.69 63.15 14.13
C GLU A 295 -18.53 62.39 12.81
N THR A 296 -19.45 62.58 11.86
CA THR A 296 -19.39 61.93 10.54
C THR A 296 -18.18 62.41 9.74
N LEU A 297 -17.93 63.72 9.71
CA LEU A 297 -16.79 64.30 8.98
C LEU A 297 -15.45 63.88 9.60
N ASN A 298 -15.35 63.82 10.93
CA ASN A 298 -14.17 63.30 11.62
C ASN A 298 -13.95 61.82 11.31
N THR A 299 -15.00 61.01 11.31
CA THR A 299 -14.92 59.59 10.93
C THR A 299 -14.41 59.42 9.50
N LEU A 300 -14.91 60.24 8.56
CA LEU A 300 -14.40 60.25 7.18
C LEU A 300 -12.94 60.70 7.12
N ALA A 301 -12.55 61.73 7.87
CA ALA A 301 -11.17 62.20 7.92
C ALA A 301 -10.21 61.14 8.47
N ASP A 302 -10.64 60.40 9.49
CA ASP A 302 -9.86 59.33 10.10
C ASP A 302 -9.72 58.13 9.15
N ASN A 303 -10.76 57.80 8.40
CA ASN A 303 -10.68 56.79 7.36
C ASN A 303 -9.74 57.20 6.20
N VAL A 304 -9.78 58.47 5.78
CA VAL A 304 -8.81 59.01 4.81
C VAL A 304 -7.39 58.98 5.37
N GLN A 305 -7.19 59.23 6.68
CA GLN A 305 -5.89 59.10 7.32
C GLN A 305 -5.35 57.66 7.28
N LEU A 306 -6.21 56.66 7.50
CA LEU A 306 -5.79 55.26 7.36
C LEU A 306 -5.31 54.94 5.95
N ASN A 307 -5.97 55.53 4.95
CA ASN A 307 -5.58 55.37 3.56
C ASN A 307 -4.23 56.04 3.25
N ILE A 308 -4.01 57.26 3.75
CA ILE A 308 -2.72 57.95 3.68
C ILE A 308 -1.60 57.06 4.27
N ASN A 309 -1.81 56.49 5.46
CA ASN A 309 -0.81 55.61 6.09
C ASN A 309 -0.51 54.36 5.24
N ALA A 310 -1.51 53.81 4.55
CA ALA A 310 -1.32 52.66 3.66
C ALA A 310 -0.50 53.03 2.40
N TYR A 311 -0.71 54.22 1.83
CA TYR A 311 0.12 54.75 0.75
C TYR A 311 1.55 55.05 1.19
N GLU A 312 1.75 55.53 2.43
CA GLU A 312 3.08 55.70 3.01
C GLU A 312 3.80 54.36 3.14
N GLY A 313 3.11 53.31 3.61
CA GLY A 313 3.66 51.95 3.66
C GLY A 313 4.05 51.43 2.27
N LEU A 314 3.20 51.61 1.26
CA LEU A 314 3.54 51.25 -0.13
C LEU A 314 4.76 52.02 -0.63
N LYS A 315 4.87 53.31 -0.32
CA LYS A 315 6.03 54.15 -0.67
C LYS A 315 7.32 53.66 -0.01
N ASP A 316 7.25 53.19 1.22
CA ASP A 316 8.39 52.61 1.93
C ASP A 316 8.82 51.27 1.30
N THR A 317 7.87 50.43 0.91
CA THR A 317 8.14 49.19 0.16
C THR A 317 8.84 49.49 -1.17
N VAL A 318 8.35 50.46 -1.93
CA VAL A 318 8.97 50.91 -3.19
C VAL A 318 10.40 51.39 -2.96
N ASN A 319 10.62 52.23 -1.95
CA ASN A 319 11.95 52.77 -1.65
C ASN A 319 12.94 51.72 -1.14
N THR A 320 12.46 50.74 -0.39
CA THR A 320 13.31 49.73 0.26
C THR A 320 13.63 48.57 -0.68
N ARG A 321 12.67 48.17 -1.51
CA ARG A 321 12.75 46.94 -2.30
C ARG A 321 12.92 47.17 -3.79
N ILE A 322 12.20 48.14 -4.36
CA ILE A 322 12.24 48.38 -5.81
C ILE A 322 13.39 49.31 -6.19
N ARG A 323 13.65 50.36 -5.40
CA ARG A 323 14.71 51.34 -5.70
C ARG A 323 16.11 50.74 -5.88
N PRO A 324 16.55 49.72 -5.13
CA PRO A 324 17.83 49.06 -5.38
C PRO A 324 17.92 48.31 -6.72
N LEU A 325 16.77 47.93 -7.29
CA LEU A 325 16.67 47.14 -8.51
C LEU A 325 16.46 48.02 -9.75
N ALA A 326 15.60 49.03 -9.61
CA ALA A 326 15.11 49.88 -10.69
C ALA A 326 14.98 51.34 -10.17
N PRO A 327 16.11 52.06 -10.04
CA PRO A 327 16.14 53.34 -9.32
C PRO A 327 15.36 54.45 -10.02
N ASP A 328 15.36 54.49 -11.36
CA ASP A 328 14.66 55.52 -12.14
C ASP A 328 13.14 55.29 -12.12
N GLU A 329 12.73 54.03 -12.23
CA GLU A 329 11.35 53.58 -12.13
C GLU A 329 10.77 53.81 -10.73
N ALA A 330 11.52 53.43 -9.70
CA ALA A 330 11.13 53.65 -8.31
C ALA A 330 11.02 55.14 -7.97
N ALA A 331 11.89 56.00 -8.52
CA ALA A 331 11.80 57.44 -8.33
C ALA A 331 10.52 58.03 -8.94
N THR A 332 10.15 57.58 -10.15
CA THR A 332 8.91 58.00 -10.82
C THR A 332 7.69 57.60 -10.00
N LEU A 333 7.63 56.33 -9.58
CA LEU A 333 6.54 55.81 -8.78
C LEU A 333 6.44 56.49 -7.41
N THR A 334 7.57 56.76 -6.77
CA THR A 334 7.61 57.47 -5.48
C THR A 334 7.05 58.88 -5.62
N GLY A 335 7.37 59.59 -6.71
CA GLY A 335 6.80 60.92 -6.99
C GLY A 335 5.28 60.89 -7.16
N GLN A 336 4.74 59.88 -7.84
CA GLN A 336 3.29 59.71 -7.99
C GLN A 336 2.62 59.34 -6.67
N LEU A 337 3.26 58.50 -5.84
CA LEU A 337 2.77 58.18 -4.50
C LEU A 337 2.76 59.42 -3.60
N ASP A 338 3.78 60.27 -3.66
CA ASP A 338 3.82 61.55 -2.92
C ASP A 338 2.70 62.50 -3.37
N GLU A 339 2.41 62.58 -4.67
CA GLU A 339 1.29 63.39 -5.19
C GLU A 339 -0.07 62.84 -4.74
N ALA A 340 -0.24 61.51 -4.78
CA ALA A 340 -1.44 60.85 -4.26
C ALA A 340 -1.61 61.07 -2.76
N ILE A 341 -0.54 60.94 -1.96
CA ILE A 341 -0.57 61.21 -0.51
C ILE A 341 -0.98 62.65 -0.26
N ALA A 342 -0.33 63.63 -0.89
CA ALA A 342 -0.64 65.05 -0.71
C ALA A 342 -2.08 65.40 -1.10
N ALA A 343 -2.63 64.77 -2.15
CA ALA A 343 -4.01 64.95 -2.55
C ALA A 343 -4.99 64.41 -1.49
N GLN A 344 -4.70 63.23 -0.91
CA GLN A 344 -5.47 62.64 0.17
C GLN A 344 -5.39 63.46 1.47
N GLU A 345 -4.22 64.00 1.81
CA GLU A 345 -4.05 64.92 2.94
C GLU A 345 -4.93 66.16 2.79
N SER A 346 -5.02 66.71 1.57
CA SER A 346 -5.92 67.83 1.29
C SER A 346 -7.39 67.49 1.55
N VAL A 347 -7.82 66.25 1.24
CA VAL A 347 -9.18 65.78 1.56
C VAL A 347 -9.39 65.70 3.07
N ARG A 348 -8.47 65.03 3.79
CA ARG A 348 -8.51 64.90 5.25
C ARG A 348 -8.60 66.25 5.94
N ASP A 349 -7.76 67.19 5.55
CA ASP A 349 -7.67 68.50 6.18
C ASP A 349 -8.93 69.33 5.91
N ARG A 350 -9.52 69.21 4.71
CA ARG A 350 -10.83 69.82 4.42
C ARG A 350 -11.96 69.19 5.22
N LEU A 351 -11.96 67.87 5.41
CA LEU A 351 -12.94 67.18 6.26
C LEU A 351 -12.84 67.65 7.72
N ARG A 352 -11.62 67.78 8.26
CA ARG A 352 -11.38 68.32 9.61
C ARG A 352 -11.77 69.79 9.74
N ALA A 353 -11.40 70.62 8.77
CA ALA A 353 -11.80 72.03 8.77
C ALA A 353 -13.34 72.18 8.70
N ALA A 354 -14.01 71.29 7.96
CA ALA A 354 -15.46 71.24 7.87
C ALA A 354 -16.12 70.74 9.17
N SER A 355 -15.50 69.81 9.90
CA SER A 355 -16.01 69.30 11.17
C SER A 355 -15.90 70.32 12.30
N ASP A 356 -14.89 71.19 12.25
CA ASP A 356 -14.68 72.29 13.20
C ASP A 356 -15.56 73.53 12.89
N SER A 357 -15.99 73.69 11.64
CA SER A 357 -16.79 74.82 11.18
C SER A 357 -18.22 74.84 11.75
N ASP A 358 -18.67 76.04 12.10
CA ASP A 358 -20.07 76.30 12.50
C ASP A 358 -21.03 76.49 11.32
N SER A 359 -20.49 76.60 10.09
CA SER A 359 -21.32 76.86 8.91
C SER A 359 -22.16 75.63 8.53
N PRO A 360 -23.46 75.80 8.24
CA PRO A 360 -24.29 74.74 7.67
C PRO A 360 -24.06 74.57 6.16
N GLU A 361 -23.32 75.47 5.50
CA GLU A 361 -23.05 75.40 4.07
C GLU A 361 -22.00 74.32 3.74
N ARG A 362 -22.26 73.57 2.67
CA ARG A 362 -21.34 72.55 2.16
C ARG A 362 -20.02 73.18 1.67
N PRO A 363 -18.87 72.78 2.23
CA PRO A 363 -17.56 73.19 1.73
C PRO A 363 -17.26 72.66 0.31
N ASP A 364 -16.29 73.27 -0.36
CA ASP A 364 -15.73 72.71 -1.60
C ASP A 364 -14.89 71.46 -1.28
N PHE A 365 -15.22 70.34 -1.92
CA PHE A 365 -14.49 69.08 -1.84
C PHE A 365 -13.89 68.64 -3.19
N SER A 366 -13.57 69.58 -4.09
CA SER A 366 -12.80 69.34 -5.32
C SER A 366 -11.44 68.62 -5.12
N SER A 367 -10.96 68.54 -3.88
CA SER A 367 -9.82 67.71 -3.50
C SER A 367 -10.08 66.21 -3.66
N LEU A 368 -11.33 65.76 -3.59
CA LEU A 368 -11.71 64.35 -3.80
C LEU A 368 -11.39 63.91 -5.23
N ASP A 369 -11.77 64.71 -6.23
CA ASP A 369 -11.46 64.43 -7.64
C ASP A 369 -9.95 64.39 -7.90
N ARG A 370 -9.21 65.29 -7.24
CA ARG A 370 -7.74 65.29 -7.29
C ARG A 370 -7.13 64.05 -6.65
N ALA A 371 -7.64 63.61 -5.49
CA ALA A 371 -7.21 62.37 -4.85
C ALA A 371 -7.49 61.16 -5.74
N SER A 372 -8.71 61.04 -6.29
CA SER A 372 -9.07 59.97 -7.22
C SER A 372 -8.20 59.96 -8.48
N SER A 373 -7.86 61.13 -9.03
CA SER A 373 -7.00 61.24 -10.22
C SER A 373 -5.56 60.84 -9.92
N ALA A 374 -4.99 61.33 -8.81
CA ALA A 374 -3.62 60.97 -8.42
C ALA A 374 -3.48 59.47 -8.09
N ILE A 375 -4.51 58.85 -7.52
CA ILE A 375 -4.55 57.39 -7.31
C ILE A 375 -4.59 56.63 -8.63
N GLU A 376 -5.35 57.13 -9.62
CA GLU A 376 -5.41 56.57 -10.96
C GLU A 376 -4.06 56.71 -11.69
N ASP A 377 -3.33 57.79 -11.46
CA ASP A 377 -1.98 58.00 -12.00
C ASP A 377 -0.97 57.01 -11.39
N VAL A 378 -1.05 56.72 -10.09
CA VAL A 378 -0.27 55.66 -9.42
C VAL A 378 -0.60 54.29 -10.02
N ARG A 379 -1.87 54.01 -10.30
CA ARG A 379 -2.29 52.74 -10.93
C ARG A 379 -1.77 52.60 -12.37
N ASN A 380 -1.73 53.69 -13.12
CA ASN A 380 -1.25 53.73 -14.51
C ASN A 380 0.28 53.89 -14.65
N SER A 381 1.01 53.96 -13.54
CA SER A 381 2.47 54.13 -13.48
C SER A 381 3.29 53.00 -14.11
N GLY A 382 2.66 51.88 -14.47
CA GLY A 382 3.35 50.71 -15.02
C GLY A 382 3.91 49.75 -13.97
N ILE A 383 3.56 49.90 -12.67
CA ILE A 383 3.87 48.90 -11.63
C ILE A 383 3.47 47.49 -12.08
N ARG A 384 2.33 47.35 -12.74
CA ARG A 384 1.84 46.07 -13.27
C ARG A 384 2.83 45.43 -14.24
N ASP A 385 3.38 46.22 -15.15
CA ASP A 385 4.32 45.75 -16.17
C ASP A 385 5.65 45.35 -15.52
N GLN A 386 6.10 46.11 -14.52
CA GLN A 386 7.31 45.82 -13.75
C GLN A 386 7.16 44.53 -12.94
N VAL A 387 6.06 44.35 -12.20
CA VAL A 387 5.77 43.11 -11.44
C VAL A 387 5.59 41.92 -12.37
N SER A 388 5.01 42.12 -13.57
CA SER A 388 4.86 41.06 -14.58
C SER A 388 6.18 40.64 -15.21
N GLN A 389 7.06 41.59 -15.53
CA GLN A 389 8.42 41.30 -16.00
C GLN A 389 9.21 40.54 -14.94
N LEU A 390 9.08 40.99 -13.70
CA LEU A 390 9.72 40.42 -12.53
C LEU A 390 9.24 38.96 -12.29
N ALA A 391 7.94 38.67 -12.45
CA ALA A 391 7.38 37.33 -12.43
C ALA A 391 7.88 36.43 -13.58
N GLN A 392 8.06 37.00 -14.77
CA GLN A 392 8.61 36.29 -15.93
C GLN A 392 10.09 35.95 -15.72
N THR A 393 10.86 36.84 -15.08
CA THR A 393 12.23 36.55 -14.66
C THR A 393 12.28 35.35 -13.72
N LEU A 394 11.34 35.25 -12.76
CA LEU A 394 11.25 34.08 -11.87
C LEU A 394 10.94 32.78 -12.62
N ARG A 395 9.99 32.82 -13.55
CA ARG A 395 9.66 31.65 -14.38
C ARG A 395 10.82 31.19 -15.23
N GLY A 396 11.56 32.12 -15.84
CA GLY A 396 12.78 31.79 -16.59
C GLY A 396 13.88 31.16 -15.73
N ILE A 397 13.95 31.51 -14.44
CA ILE A 397 14.84 30.85 -13.47
C ILE A 397 14.35 29.43 -13.19
N GLY A 398 13.04 29.22 -13.00
CA GLY A 398 12.44 27.90 -12.81
C GLY A 398 12.59 26.96 -14.01
N ASP A 399 12.65 27.48 -15.24
CA ASP A 399 12.93 26.67 -16.44
C ASP A 399 14.42 26.25 -16.54
N THR A 400 15.32 26.96 -15.84
CA THR A 400 16.76 26.68 -15.83
C THR A 400 17.16 25.74 -14.68
N ILE A 401 16.34 25.71 -13.62
CA ILE A 401 16.55 24.93 -12.41
C ILE A 401 15.30 24.06 -12.24
N GLU A 402 15.37 22.78 -12.61
CA GLU A 402 14.33 21.81 -12.24
C GLU A 402 14.25 21.74 -10.71
N LEU A 403 13.40 22.59 -10.13
CA LEU A 403 13.08 22.53 -8.71
C LEU A 403 12.22 21.28 -8.50
N PRO A 404 12.49 20.49 -7.43
CA PRO A 404 11.67 19.32 -7.13
C PRO A 404 10.19 19.72 -7.03
N GLU A 405 9.34 19.09 -7.84
CA GLU A 405 7.89 19.19 -7.72
C GLU A 405 7.45 18.55 -6.40
N GLY A 406 7.48 19.32 -5.30
CA GLY A 406 7.01 18.85 -4.01
C GLY A 406 7.61 19.60 -2.82
N ASP A 407 7.01 20.75 -2.50
CA ASP A 407 6.75 21.20 -1.11
C ASP A 407 6.26 22.66 -1.02
N ILE A 408 6.23 23.40 -2.13
CA ILE A 408 5.64 24.75 -2.15
C ILE A 408 4.10 24.64 -2.18
N GLN A 409 3.50 24.38 -1.03
CA GLN A 409 2.05 24.55 -0.86
C GLN A 409 1.74 26.06 -0.82
N LEU A 410 1.45 26.62 -2.00
CA LEU A 410 0.84 27.95 -2.12
C LEU A 410 -0.54 27.89 -1.46
N ASN A 411 -0.63 28.21 -0.17
CA ASN A 411 -1.91 28.42 0.49
C ASN A 411 -2.51 29.73 -0.05
N THR A 412 -3.31 29.59 -1.11
CA THR A 412 -3.85 30.69 -1.93
C THR A 412 -5.18 31.25 -1.41
N ASP A 413 -5.63 30.82 -0.23
CA ASP A 413 -6.94 31.21 0.31
C ASP A 413 -6.97 32.67 0.81
N SER A 414 -5.82 33.36 0.90
CA SER A 414 -5.75 34.79 1.27
C SER A 414 -4.46 35.48 0.79
N LEU A 415 -4.51 36.80 0.61
CA LEU A 415 -3.35 37.65 0.29
C LEU A 415 -2.18 37.49 1.27
N ALA A 416 -2.48 37.31 2.57
CA ALA A 416 -1.47 37.05 3.59
C ALA A 416 -0.79 35.68 3.41
N GLY A 417 -1.55 34.65 3.00
CA GLY A 417 -1.02 33.34 2.65
C GLY A 417 -0.12 33.39 1.41
N ALA A 418 -0.53 34.15 0.39
CA ALA A 418 0.27 34.36 -0.81
C ALA A 418 1.59 35.09 -0.52
N SER A 419 1.58 36.12 0.33
CA SER A 419 2.80 36.81 0.78
C SER A 419 3.76 35.88 1.52
N ALA A 420 3.25 35.11 2.49
CA ALA A 420 4.07 34.17 3.26
C ALA A 420 4.70 33.07 2.38
N ALA A 421 3.96 32.59 1.36
CA ALA A 421 4.49 31.60 0.44
C ALA A 421 5.58 32.19 -0.48
N LEU A 422 5.45 33.44 -0.92
CA LEU A 422 6.50 34.14 -1.69
C LEU A 422 7.77 34.37 -0.85
N ASP A 423 7.62 34.63 0.44
CA ASP A 423 8.76 34.73 1.37
C ASP A 423 9.48 33.39 1.56
N ASP A 424 8.73 32.29 1.68
CA ASP A 424 9.29 30.94 1.81
C ASP A 424 10.05 30.50 0.54
N VAL A 425 9.50 30.83 -0.63
CA VAL A 425 10.21 30.68 -1.92
C VAL A 425 11.49 31.50 -1.92
N GLY A 426 11.43 32.76 -1.46
CA GLY A 426 12.61 33.62 -1.35
C GLY A 426 13.68 33.03 -0.42
N ALA A 427 13.28 32.50 0.74
CA ALA A 427 14.17 31.87 1.71
C ALA A 427 14.83 30.60 1.14
N THR A 428 14.05 29.76 0.45
CA THR A 428 14.54 28.53 -0.18
C THR A 428 15.55 28.84 -1.29
N LEU A 429 15.27 29.84 -2.13
CA LEU A 429 16.19 30.26 -3.19
C LEU A 429 17.51 30.80 -2.63
N ASP A 430 17.47 31.59 -1.56
CA ASP A 430 18.69 32.06 -0.88
C ASP A 430 19.45 30.91 -0.22
N GLN A 431 18.77 29.97 0.44
CA GLN A 431 19.43 28.82 1.05
C GLN A 431 20.17 27.97 -0.01
N ASN A 432 19.57 27.79 -1.19
CA ASN A 432 20.23 27.11 -2.29
C ASN A 432 21.39 27.93 -2.88
N ALA A 433 21.25 29.26 -2.97
CA ALA A 433 22.34 30.13 -3.37
C ALA A 433 23.52 30.07 -2.39
N ASP A 434 23.27 30.03 -1.09
CA ASP A 434 24.31 29.97 -0.05
C ASP A 434 24.98 28.59 0.00
N ARG A 435 24.24 27.50 -0.27
CA ARG A 435 24.85 26.17 -0.48
C ARG A 435 25.77 26.15 -1.70
N LEU A 436 25.35 26.82 -2.78
CA LEU A 436 26.16 26.93 -3.99
C LEU A 436 27.40 27.82 -3.76
N ASP A 437 27.28 28.87 -2.95
CA ASP A 437 28.36 29.74 -2.48
C ASP A 437 29.40 28.94 -1.67
N ASP A 438 28.96 28.14 -0.69
CA ASP A 438 29.84 27.28 0.12
C ASP A 438 30.55 26.23 -0.74
N LEU A 439 29.83 25.63 -1.69
CA LEU A 439 30.42 24.69 -2.65
C LEU A 439 31.47 25.37 -3.55
N LEU A 440 31.18 26.57 -4.06
CA LEU A 440 32.11 27.36 -4.85
C LEU A 440 33.36 27.74 -4.06
N ASP A 441 33.22 28.19 -2.82
CA ASP A 441 34.33 28.56 -1.94
C ASP A 441 35.23 27.36 -1.65
N ARG A 442 34.64 26.18 -1.47
CA ARG A 442 35.38 24.93 -1.26
C ARG A 442 36.07 24.44 -2.53
N ILE A 443 35.42 24.53 -3.69
CA ILE A 443 36.04 24.25 -4.99
C ILE A 443 37.21 25.21 -5.23
N ASN A 444 37.03 26.49 -4.97
CA ASN A 444 38.06 27.50 -5.11
C ASN A 444 39.23 27.28 -4.16
N THR A 445 38.94 26.91 -2.91
CA THR A 445 39.95 26.56 -1.93
C THR A 445 40.73 25.34 -2.38
N ALA A 446 40.05 24.24 -2.74
CA ALA A 446 40.66 23.02 -3.23
C ALA A 446 41.47 23.22 -4.52
N SER A 447 40.99 24.06 -5.44
CA SER A 447 41.72 24.43 -6.66
C SER A 447 42.99 25.24 -6.38
N ARG A 448 43.02 26.04 -5.30
CA ARG A 448 44.19 26.84 -4.92
C ARG A 448 45.18 26.08 -4.03
N THR A 449 44.68 25.17 -3.19
CA THR A 449 45.48 24.42 -2.21
C THR A 449 45.94 23.07 -2.73
N GLY A 450 45.29 22.53 -3.78
CA GLY A 450 45.47 21.16 -4.26
C GLY A 450 44.89 20.11 -3.30
N ASP A 451 44.19 20.53 -2.25
CA ASP A 451 43.63 19.65 -1.22
C ASP A 451 42.14 19.38 -1.50
N LEU A 452 41.88 18.27 -2.18
CA LEU A 452 40.54 17.82 -2.55
C LEU A 452 39.78 17.12 -1.41
N SER A 453 40.37 16.98 -0.21
CA SER A 453 39.71 16.36 0.94
C SER A 453 38.42 17.11 1.33
N GLU A 454 38.39 18.43 1.13
CA GLU A 454 37.20 19.27 1.34
C GLU A 454 36.11 19.02 0.29
N ILE A 455 36.45 18.64 -0.95
CA ILE A 455 35.45 18.26 -1.98
C ILE A 455 34.92 16.85 -1.72
N ALA A 456 35.78 15.92 -1.30
CA ALA A 456 35.37 14.59 -0.88
C ALA A 456 34.42 14.65 0.33
N ALA A 457 34.63 15.59 1.25
CA ALA A 457 33.73 15.84 2.38
C ALA A 457 32.33 16.35 1.98
N ILE A 458 32.17 16.96 0.80
CA ILE A 458 30.87 17.39 0.25
C ILE A 458 30.08 16.20 -0.30
N VAL A 459 30.75 15.22 -0.90
CA VAL A 459 30.14 13.95 -1.35
C VAL A 459 29.77 13.06 -0.14
N GLY A 460 30.33 13.35 1.03
CA GLY A 460 30.06 12.72 2.30
C GLY A 460 31.04 11.59 2.63
N ASP A 461 31.10 11.22 3.91
CA ASP A 461 31.99 10.19 4.47
C ASP A 461 31.69 8.77 3.97
N ASP A 462 30.70 8.59 3.09
CA ASP A 462 30.27 7.29 2.57
C ASP A 462 29.91 7.36 1.07
N PRO A 463 30.93 7.38 0.18
CA PRO A 463 30.76 7.28 -1.26
C PRO A 463 30.00 6.01 -1.69
N GLU A 464 30.05 4.95 -0.89
CA GLU A 464 29.37 3.68 -1.13
C GLU A 464 27.85 3.83 -0.94
N ALA A 465 27.40 4.57 0.09
CA ALA A 465 25.99 4.89 0.31
C ALA A 465 25.40 5.79 -0.79
N PHE A 466 26.17 6.76 -1.29
CA PHE A 466 25.74 7.64 -2.38
C PHE A 466 25.61 6.87 -3.71
N ALA A 467 26.54 5.96 -4.00
CA ALA A 467 26.47 5.08 -5.16
C ALA A 467 25.26 4.11 -5.08
N GLN A 468 24.96 3.59 -3.89
CA GLN A 468 23.76 2.76 -3.66
C GLN A 468 22.45 3.52 -3.89
N ALA A 469 22.37 4.78 -3.45
CA ALA A 469 21.19 5.62 -3.64
C ALA A 469 20.92 5.97 -5.12
N LEU A 470 21.99 6.09 -5.93
CA LEU A 470 21.88 6.32 -7.38
C LEU A 470 21.54 5.03 -8.15
N ALA A 471 21.99 3.87 -7.70
CA ALA A 471 21.81 2.58 -8.40
C ALA A 471 20.43 1.93 -8.17
N ALA A 472 19.72 2.27 -7.09
CA ALA A 472 18.42 1.70 -6.77
C ALA A 472 17.46 2.78 -6.26
N PRO A 473 16.77 3.54 -7.15
CA PRO A 473 15.97 4.70 -6.76
C PRO A 473 14.72 4.37 -5.92
N VAL A 474 14.43 3.08 -5.67
CA VAL A 474 13.32 2.64 -4.82
C VAL A 474 13.71 1.42 -4.01
N GLU A 475 13.83 1.59 -2.69
CA GLU A 475 13.95 0.48 -1.75
C GLU A 475 12.55 -0.06 -1.42
N VAL A 476 12.31 -1.35 -1.66
CA VAL A 476 11.02 -1.99 -1.32
C VAL A 476 11.07 -2.42 0.15
N GLU A 477 10.57 -1.57 1.04
CA GLU A 477 10.33 -1.96 2.44
C GLU A 477 9.22 -3.02 2.52
N ARG A 478 9.60 -4.27 2.82
CA ARG A 478 8.64 -5.38 2.95
C ARG A 478 8.03 -5.42 4.34
N GLN A 479 6.85 -4.84 4.51
CA GLN A 479 6.02 -5.05 5.69
C GLN A 479 5.02 -6.20 5.46
N ALA A 480 5.26 -7.36 6.08
CA ALA A 480 4.38 -8.52 5.98
C ALA A 480 3.15 -8.38 6.90
N ILE A 481 1.96 -8.22 6.33
CA ILE A 481 0.71 -8.08 7.09
C ILE A 481 0.29 -9.38 7.79
N TYR A 482 0.51 -10.53 7.14
CA TYR A 482 0.25 -11.87 7.71
C TYR A 482 1.47 -12.76 7.43
N PRO A 483 2.49 -12.74 8.30
CA PRO A 483 3.72 -13.48 8.07
C PRO A 483 3.44 -14.99 8.11
N VAL A 484 3.97 -15.71 7.12
CA VAL A 484 3.92 -17.17 7.06
C VAL A 484 5.35 -17.67 7.11
N ALA A 485 5.66 -18.50 8.12
CA ALA A 485 7.04 -18.91 8.43
C ALA A 485 7.73 -19.69 7.31
N SER A 486 6.97 -20.40 6.47
CA SER A 486 7.54 -21.21 5.38
C SER A 486 6.50 -21.58 4.31
N PHE A 487 6.97 -22.08 3.16
CA PHE A 487 6.09 -22.56 2.09
C PHE A 487 5.17 -23.70 2.57
N GLY A 488 5.71 -24.61 3.39
CA GLY A 488 4.95 -25.73 3.94
C GLY A 488 3.80 -25.29 4.84
N VAL A 489 4.01 -24.24 5.66
CA VAL A 489 2.95 -23.63 6.47
C VAL A 489 1.84 -23.05 5.58
N GLY A 490 2.20 -22.40 4.47
CA GLY A 490 1.25 -21.90 3.48
C GLY A 490 0.41 -22.99 2.83
N MET A 491 0.96 -24.20 2.65
CA MET A 491 0.29 -25.35 2.05
C MET A 491 -0.48 -26.24 3.05
N ALA A 492 -0.27 -26.06 4.36
CA ALA A 492 -0.92 -26.84 5.41
C ALA A 492 -2.47 -26.83 5.35
N PRO A 493 -3.18 -25.72 5.04
CA PRO A 493 -4.63 -25.71 4.84
C PRO A 493 -5.13 -26.74 3.83
N LEU A 494 -4.43 -26.86 2.70
CA LEU A 494 -4.78 -27.77 1.61
C LEU A 494 -4.61 -29.22 2.06
N TYR A 495 -3.41 -29.57 2.53
CA TYR A 495 -3.11 -30.94 2.94
C TYR A 495 -4.01 -31.42 4.08
N THR A 496 -4.28 -30.54 5.05
CA THR A 496 -5.19 -30.84 6.16
C THR A 496 -6.60 -31.09 5.67
N THR A 497 -7.12 -30.23 4.78
CA THR A 497 -8.47 -30.38 4.23
C THR A 497 -8.61 -31.68 3.44
N LEU A 498 -7.63 -32.02 2.61
CA LEU A 498 -7.62 -33.27 1.85
C LEU A 498 -7.54 -34.49 2.76
N ALA A 499 -6.68 -34.46 3.78
CA ALA A 499 -6.55 -35.52 4.76
C ALA A 499 -7.87 -35.82 5.48
N LEU A 500 -8.61 -34.79 5.89
CA LEU A 500 -9.91 -34.95 6.55
C LEU A 500 -10.95 -35.56 5.60
N TRP A 501 -10.99 -35.15 4.32
CA TRP A 501 -11.90 -35.75 3.34
C TRP A 501 -11.54 -37.21 3.05
N VAL A 502 -10.27 -37.51 2.87
CA VAL A 502 -9.76 -38.89 2.69
C VAL A 502 -10.07 -39.72 3.93
N GLY A 503 -9.92 -39.16 5.13
CA GLY A 503 -10.32 -39.79 6.39
C GLY A 503 -11.80 -40.17 6.42
N ALA A 504 -12.69 -39.29 5.92
CA ALA A 504 -14.11 -39.57 5.79
C ALA A 504 -14.42 -40.66 4.74
N LEU A 505 -13.72 -40.65 3.59
CA LEU A 505 -13.82 -41.69 2.57
C LEU A 505 -13.40 -43.07 3.12
N LEU A 506 -12.25 -43.13 3.78
CA LEU A 506 -11.74 -44.35 4.40
C LEU A 506 -12.72 -44.85 5.47
N ALA A 507 -13.29 -43.95 6.29
CA ALA A 507 -14.30 -44.34 7.26
C ALA A 507 -15.55 -44.95 6.58
N ALA A 508 -16.01 -44.40 5.46
CA ALA A 508 -17.16 -44.94 4.72
C ALA A 508 -16.88 -46.27 4.02
N VAL A 509 -15.62 -46.57 3.71
CA VAL A 509 -15.18 -47.87 3.18
C VAL A 509 -15.01 -48.88 4.30
N ALA A 510 -14.40 -48.47 5.41
CA ALA A 510 -13.99 -49.30 6.54
C ALA A 510 -15.17 -49.66 7.47
N LEU A 511 -16.05 -48.69 7.75
CA LEU A 511 -17.17 -48.85 8.68
C LEU A 511 -18.46 -49.17 7.91
N ARG A 512 -19.23 -50.09 8.47
CA ARG A 512 -20.57 -50.40 7.95
C ARG A 512 -21.52 -49.22 8.20
N THR A 513 -22.27 -48.84 7.17
CA THR A 513 -23.25 -47.74 7.23
C THR A 513 -24.63 -48.19 7.69
N ASP A 514 -24.91 -49.49 7.70
CA ASP A 514 -26.13 -50.11 8.19
C ASP A 514 -26.08 -50.38 9.70
N VAL A 515 -27.23 -50.24 10.39
CA VAL A 515 -27.40 -50.61 11.80
C VAL A 515 -28.11 -51.96 11.83
N ALA A 516 -27.50 -52.97 12.46
CA ALA A 516 -28.06 -54.32 12.53
C ALA A 516 -29.48 -54.29 13.13
N ALA A 517 -30.43 -54.98 12.49
CA ALA A 517 -31.86 -54.96 12.84
C ALA A 517 -32.16 -55.40 14.29
N LYS A 518 -31.30 -56.22 14.90
CA LYS A 518 -31.50 -56.79 16.25
C LYS A 518 -31.15 -55.85 17.42
N LEU A 519 -30.97 -54.55 17.20
CA LEU A 519 -30.74 -53.60 18.30
C LEU A 519 -32.09 -53.17 18.89
N THR A 520 -32.36 -53.65 20.10
CA THR A 520 -33.61 -53.44 20.83
C THR A 520 -33.49 -52.24 21.77
N LYS A 521 -34.59 -51.51 21.98
CA LYS A 521 -34.69 -50.32 22.84
C LYS A 521 -34.21 -50.59 24.28
N HIS A 522 -33.58 -49.61 24.92
CA HIS A 522 -33.12 -49.70 26.30
C HIS A 522 -34.33 -49.61 27.26
N ARG A 523 -34.78 -50.74 27.85
CA ARG A 523 -35.63 -50.70 29.06
C ARG A 523 -34.73 -50.54 30.29
N PRO A 524 -35.04 -49.63 31.24
CA PRO A 524 -34.39 -49.67 32.56
C PRO A 524 -34.77 -50.99 33.25
N ASN A 525 -33.82 -51.61 33.96
CA ASN A 525 -34.03 -52.86 34.68
C ASN A 525 -35.19 -52.72 35.68
N ARG A 526 -36.19 -53.60 35.61
CA ARG A 526 -37.24 -53.78 36.63
C ARG A 526 -36.73 -54.71 37.76
N PHE A 527 -35.53 -54.47 38.27
CA PHE A 527 -34.90 -55.29 39.32
C PHE A 527 -34.46 -54.46 40.54
N ASP A 528 -34.95 -53.23 40.68
CA ASP A 528 -34.72 -52.39 41.87
C ASP A 528 -36.03 -52.18 42.67
N GLU A 529 -37.00 -53.10 42.54
CA GLU A 529 -38.13 -53.19 43.48
C GLU A 529 -37.82 -54.37 44.41
N GLU A 530 -37.22 -54.02 45.55
CA GLU A 530 -36.98 -54.88 46.69
C GLU A 530 -38.34 -55.45 47.13
N VAL A 531 -38.61 -56.71 46.78
CA VAL A 531 -39.76 -57.44 47.32
C VAL A 531 -39.40 -57.78 48.76
N ASP A 532 -40.03 -57.09 49.71
CA ASP A 532 -40.05 -57.47 51.12
C ASP A 532 -40.64 -58.88 51.25
N LEU A 533 -39.76 -59.87 51.36
CA LEU A 533 -40.09 -61.26 51.65
C LEU A 533 -40.24 -61.46 53.17
N GLU A 534 -41.10 -60.68 53.82
CA GLU A 534 -41.38 -60.81 55.26
C GLU A 534 -42.87 -60.66 55.60
N ASN A 535 -43.77 -61.16 54.75
CA ASN A 535 -45.09 -61.64 55.17
C ASN A 535 -45.86 -62.16 53.95
N LYS A 536 -46.12 -63.46 53.90
CA LYS A 536 -47.43 -64.00 53.51
C LYS A 536 -47.46 -65.52 53.68
N THR A 537 -48.39 -65.93 54.52
CA THR A 537 -48.86 -67.28 54.77
C THR A 537 -49.44 -67.95 53.52
N GLU A 538 -49.46 -69.29 53.60
CA GLU A 538 -50.02 -70.23 52.66
C GLU A 538 -51.46 -69.89 52.23
N ASP A 539 -51.75 -70.25 50.97
CA ASP A 539 -53.04 -70.23 50.27
C ASP A 539 -53.36 -68.93 49.51
N ASP A 540 -52.93 -68.88 48.25
CA ASP A 540 -53.73 -68.29 47.17
C ASP A 540 -53.23 -68.80 45.80
N THR A 541 -54.14 -69.39 45.05
CA THR A 541 -53.96 -69.81 43.67
C THR A 541 -53.91 -68.57 42.76
N ALA A 542 -52.72 -67.98 42.61
CA ALA A 542 -52.53 -66.86 41.70
C ALA A 542 -52.40 -67.34 40.24
N GLU A 543 -53.35 -66.91 39.40
CA GLU A 543 -53.32 -67.05 37.95
C GLU A 543 -51.95 -66.66 37.37
N ILE A 544 -51.39 -67.53 36.54
CA ILE A 544 -50.22 -67.22 35.71
C ILE A 544 -50.68 -66.22 34.64
N PRO A 545 -50.14 -64.99 34.56
CA PRO A 545 -50.48 -64.08 33.47
C PRO A 545 -50.01 -64.67 32.14
N SER A 546 -50.98 -64.97 31.29
CA SER A 546 -50.82 -65.29 29.87
C SER A 546 -50.48 -64.02 29.09
N GLU A 547 -49.31 -63.45 29.28
CA GLU A 547 -48.75 -62.47 28.35
C GLU A 547 -47.61 -63.10 27.58
N ALA A 548 -47.83 -63.29 26.27
CA ALA A 548 -46.79 -63.65 25.32
C ALA A 548 -45.64 -62.63 25.41
N PRO A 549 -44.37 -63.04 25.22
CA PRO A 549 -43.27 -62.09 25.25
C PRO A 549 -43.48 -61.00 24.19
N GLU A 550 -43.67 -59.75 24.63
CA GLU A 550 -43.75 -58.58 23.76
C GLU A 550 -42.57 -58.58 22.79
N GLU A 551 -42.84 -58.52 21.49
CA GLU A 551 -41.79 -58.43 20.47
C GLU A 551 -40.90 -57.21 20.73
N PRO A 552 -39.57 -57.35 20.60
CA PRO A 552 -38.66 -56.25 20.93
C PRO A 552 -38.88 -55.02 20.04
N GLU A 553 -39.19 -53.87 20.67
CA GLU A 553 -39.42 -52.59 19.98
C GLU A 553 -38.16 -52.14 19.22
N GLU A 554 -38.26 -52.05 17.89
CA GLU A 554 -37.16 -51.67 17.00
C GLU A 554 -36.79 -50.18 17.11
N ILE A 555 -35.49 -49.87 17.06
CA ILE A 555 -35.00 -48.48 17.01
C ILE A 555 -35.52 -47.76 15.74
N GLY A 556 -36.06 -46.56 15.92
CA GLY A 556 -36.61 -45.74 14.83
C GLY A 556 -35.56 -45.33 13.76
N PRO A 557 -35.99 -45.06 12.50
CA PRO A 557 -35.08 -44.76 11.39
C PRO A 557 -34.16 -43.55 11.62
N PHE A 558 -34.68 -42.49 12.24
CA PHE A 558 -33.92 -41.28 12.58
C PHE A 558 -32.83 -41.58 13.62
N ALA A 559 -33.16 -42.35 14.66
CA ALA A 559 -32.19 -42.75 15.68
C ALA A 559 -31.11 -43.68 15.11
N LYS A 560 -31.45 -44.57 14.16
CA LYS A 560 -30.47 -45.39 13.41
C LYS A 560 -29.51 -44.53 12.58
N TYR A 561 -30.02 -43.54 11.84
CA TYR A 561 -29.19 -42.65 11.00
C TYR A 561 -28.25 -41.80 11.85
N PHE A 562 -28.79 -41.03 12.80
CA PHE A 562 -27.98 -40.13 13.64
C PHE A 562 -27.07 -40.89 14.62
N GLY A 563 -27.49 -42.06 15.10
CA GLY A 563 -26.64 -42.92 15.93
C GLY A 563 -25.43 -43.43 15.15
N ARG A 564 -25.62 -43.89 13.91
CA ARG A 564 -24.50 -44.35 13.07
C ARG A 564 -23.61 -43.19 12.62
N TYR A 565 -24.19 -42.06 12.21
CA TYR A 565 -23.41 -40.84 11.93
C TYR A 565 -22.59 -40.41 13.14
N GLY A 566 -23.14 -40.50 14.37
CA GLY A 566 -22.41 -40.19 15.59
C GLY A 566 -21.14 -41.02 15.77
N THR A 567 -21.15 -42.30 15.39
CA THR A 567 -19.92 -43.14 15.36
C THR A 567 -18.91 -42.58 14.36
N PHE A 568 -19.33 -42.21 13.16
CA PHE A 568 -18.46 -41.59 12.14
C PHE A 568 -17.90 -40.24 12.60
N ALA A 569 -18.74 -39.38 13.20
CA ALA A 569 -18.36 -38.08 13.71
C ALA A 569 -17.32 -38.19 14.82
N LEU A 570 -17.47 -39.14 15.77
CA LEU A 570 -16.47 -39.36 16.83
C LEU A 570 -15.12 -39.84 16.27
N VAL A 571 -15.13 -40.71 15.26
CA VAL A 571 -13.89 -41.10 14.55
C VAL A 571 -13.27 -39.91 13.84
N GLY A 572 -14.08 -39.09 13.17
CA GLY A 572 -13.63 -37.87 12.51
C GLY A 572 -13.05 -36.83 13.48
N LEU A 573 -13.66 -36.66 14.64
CA LEU A 573 -13.15 -35.78 15.70
C LEU A 573 -11.81 -36.30 16.23
N ALA A 574 -11.65 -37.61 16.43
CA ALA A 574 -10.38 -38.20 16.83
C ALA A 574 -9.30 -38.02 15.74
N GLN A 575 -9.62 -38.28 14.47
CA GLN A 575 -8.75 -38.03 13.31
C GLN A 575 -8.29 -36.57 13.28
N SER A 576 -9.23 -35.64 13.34
CA SER A 576 -8.93 -34.22 13.25
C SER A 576 -8.12 -33.72 14.44
N THR A 577 -8.45 -34.16 15.66
CA THR A 577 -7.73 -33.75 16.87
C THR A 577 -6.28 -34.21 16.78
N LEU A 578 -6.06 -35.48 16.44
CA LEU A 578 -4.73 -36.02 16.29
C LEU A 578 -3.96 -35.27 15.20
N LEU A 579 -4.61 -35.00 14.06
CA LEU A 579 -4.06 -34.23 12.95
C LEU A 579 -3.60 -32.84 13.38
N THR A 580 -4.50 -32.02 13.92
CA THR A 580 -4.22 -30.62 14.25
C THR A 580 -3.23 -30.48 15.40
N LEU A 581 -3.33 -31.32 16.44
CA LEU A 581 -2.33 -31.35 17.52
C LEU A 581 -0.98 -31.82 17.00
N GLY A 582 -0.98 -32.74 16.05
CA GLY A 582 0.21 -33.19 15.37
C GLY A 582 0.92 -32.08 14.60
N LEU A 583 0.17 -31.24 13.90
CA LEU A 583 0.74 -30.08 13.23
C LEU A 583 1.39 -29.12 14.25
N ILE A 584 0.74 -28.87 15.37
CA ILE A 584 1.25 -27.96 16.41
C ILE A 584 2.50 -28.54 17.10
N PHE A 585 2.44 -29.79 17.57
CA PHE A 585 3.48 -30.33 18.45
C PHE A 585 4.59 -31.11 17.71
N PHE A 586 4.27 -31.82 16.63
CA PHE A 586 5.24 -32.66 15.92
C PHE A 586 5.87 -31.90 14.75
N VAL A 587 5.04 -31.30 13.90
CA VAL A 587 5.52 -30.45 12.78
C VAL A 587 6.00 -29.08 13.29
N LYS A 588 5.72 -28.74 14.56
CA LYS A 588 6.08 -27.46 15.20
C LYS A 588 5.53 -26.26 14.45
N LEU A 589 4.30 -26.40 13.97
CA LEU A 589 3.60 -25.31 13.33
C LEU A 589 3.16 -24.31 14.40
N GLU A 590 3.44 -23.03 14.19
CA GLU A 590 3.06 -21.91 15.07
C GLU A 590 1.85 -21.16 14.51
N PRO A 591 0.60 -21.65 14.70
CA PRO A 591 -0.58 -20.97 14.20
C PRO A 591 -0.82 -19.68 15.00
N ALA A 592 -1.24 -18.62 14.31
CA ALA A 592 -1.69 -17.37 14.96
C ALA A 592 -2.79 -17.64 16.01
N HIS A 593 -3.67 -18.60 15.74
CA HIS A 593 -4.75 -18.99 16.65
C HIS A 593 -4.84 -20.53 16.79
N PRO A 594 -4.10 -21.14 17.74
CA PRO A 594 -4.05 -22.60 17.91
C PRO A 594 -5.42 -23.24 18.15
N PHE A 595 -6.28 -22.60 18.96
CA PHE A 595 -7.62 -23.11 19.22
C PHE A 595 -8.52 -23.06 17.98
N LEU A 596 -8.45 -21.98 17.19
CA LEU A 596 -9.24 -21.84 15.96
C LEU A 596 -8.80 -22.87 14.91
N LEU A 597 -7.53 -23.28 14.90
CA LEU A 597 -7.03 -24.34 14.03
C LEU A 597 -7.71 -25.69 14.36
N VAL A 598 -7.75 -26.04 15.64
CA VAL A 598 -8.40 -27.27 16.13
C VAL A 598 -9.91 -27.24 15.87
N LEU A 599 -10.56 -26.10 16.14
CA LEU A 599 -11.99 -25.90 15.89
C LEU A 599 -12.33 -26.03 14.40
N ALA A 600 -11.53 -25.45 13.51
CA ALA A 600 -11.72 -25.59 12.07
C ALA A 600 -11.61 -27.06 11.64
N GLY A 601 -10.65 -27.80 12.19
CA GLY A 601 -10.53 -29.23 11.98
C GLY A 601 -11.76 -30.01 12.42
N TRP A 602 -12.27 -29.76 13.62
CA TRP A 602 -13.46 -30.45 14.13
C TRP A 602 -14.70 -30.21 13.27
N VAL A 603 -14.96 -28.96 12.89
CA VAL A 603 -16.10 -28.61 12.04
C VAL A 603 -15.95 -29.23 10.66
N SER A 604 -14.80 -29.05 10.00
CA SER A 604 -14.54 -29.63 8.68
C SER A 604 -14.68 -31.15 8.69
N SER A 605 -14.11 -31.83 9.68
CA SER A 605 -14.21 -33.28 9.82
C SER A 605 -15.64 -33.76 9.99
N CYS A 606 -16.43 -33.10 10.85
CA CYS A 606 -17.84 -33.46 11.05
C CYS A 606 -18.68 -33.30 9.78
N ILE A 607 -18.45 -32.22 9.03
CA ILE A 607 -19.15 -31.94 7.77
C ILE A 607 -18.75 -32.92 6.66
N PHE A 608 -17.46 -33.18 6.49
CA PHE A 608 -16.98 -34.15 5.50
C PHE A 608 -17.48 -35.56 5.83
N MET A 609 -17.44 -35.97 7.09
CA MET A 609 -18.05 -37.22 7.56
C MET A 609 -19.53 -37.28 7.21
N LEU A 610 -20.28 -36.19 7.45
CA LEU A 610 -21.72 -36.15 7.19
C LEU A 610 -22.03 -36.28 5.70
N LEU A 611 -21.30 -35.55 4.85
CA LEU A 611 -21.48 -35.57 3.39
C LEU A 611 -21.17 -36.95 2.81
N VAL A 612 -20.00 -37.51 3.15
CA VAL A 612 -19.60 -38.83 2.65
C VAL A 612 -20.53 -39.92 3.20
N TYR A 613 -20.93 -39.83 4.47
CA TYR A 613 -21.90 -40.76 5.06
C TYR A 613 -23.27 -40.67 4.36
N ALA A 614 -23.80 -39.46 4.14
CA ALA A 614 -25.08 -39.25 3.45
C ALA A 614 -25.06 -39.80 2.01
N LEU A 615 -23.99 -39.53 1.25
CA LEU A 615 -23.77 -40.08 -0.09
C LEU A 615 -23.75 -41.60 -0.07
N THR A 616 -22.98 -42.19 0.85
CA THR A 616 -22.84 -43.65 0.94
C THR A 616 -24.14 -44.34 1.37
N VAL A 617 -24.91 -43.72 2.28
CA VAL A 617 -26.19 -44.27 2.74
C VAL A 617 -27.27 -44.16 1.65
N ALA A 618 -27.27 -43.08 0.87
CA ALA A 618 -28.28 -42.86 -0.18
C ALA A 618 -28.00 -43.68 -1.46
N LEU A 619 -26.72 -43.84 -1.83
CA LEU A 619 -26.31 -44.37 -3.13
C LEU A 619 -25.40 -45.63 -3.04
N SER A 620 -25.10 -46.12 -1.84
CA SER A 620 -24.23 -47.30 -1.63
C SER A 620 -22.86 -47.13 -2.32
N ASN A 621 -22.41 -48.11 -3.11
CA ASN A 621 -21.13 -48.08 -3.82
C ASN A 621 -21.01 -46.89 -4.78
N ALA A 622 -22.10 -46.47 -5.44
CA ALA A 622 -22.09 -45.29 -6.30
C ALA A 622 -21.86 -44.00 -5.51
N GLY A 623 -22.34 -43.94 -4.26
CA GLY A 623 -22.09 -42.83 -3.35
C GLY A 623 -20.62 -42.70 -2.96
N LYS A 624 -19.94 -43.83 -2.73
CA LYS A 624 -18.49 -43.85 -2.48
C LYS A 624 -17.71 -43.35 -3.71
N ALA A 625 -18.07 -43.82 -4.91
CA ALA A 625 -17.46 -43.36 -6.15
C ALA A 625 -17.65 -41.85 -6.37
N LEU A 626 -18.86 -41.33 -6.08
CA LEU A 626 -19.15 -39.91 -6.19
C LEU A 626 -18.36 -39.07 -5.16
N ALA A 627 -18.15 -39.59 -3.95
CA ALA A 627 -17.32 -38.92 -2.94
C ALA A 627 -15.82 -38.89 -3.32
N VAL A 628 -15.33 -39.91 -4.05
CA VAL A 628 -13.98 -39.90 -4.65
C VAL A 628 -13.91 -38.90 -5.81
N PHE A 629 -14.94 -38.84 -6.66
CA PHE A 629 -15.02 -37.84 -7.72
C PHE A 629 -15.01 -36.41 -7.17
N LEU A 630 -15.74 -36.15 -6.08
CA LEU A 630 -15.71 -34.86 -5.38
C LEU A 630 -14.34 -34.55 -4.79
N LEU A 631 -13.60 -35.55 -4.28
CA LEU A 631 -12.22 -35.35 -3.85
C LEU A 631 -11.36 -34.80 -5.00
N VAL A 632 -11.44 -35.41 -6.19
CA VAL A 632 -10.65 -35.00 -7.36
C VAL A 632 -10.95 -33.56 -7.76
N ILE A 633 -12.23 -33.17 -7.82
CA ILE A 633 -12.61 -31.79 -8.15
C ILE A 633 -12.13 -30.79 -7.09
N GLN A 634 -12.20 -31.17 -5.81
CA GLN A 634 -11.78 -30.32 -4.70
C GLN A 634 -10.29 -30.03 -4.69
N ILE A 635 -9.45 -30.99 -5.09
CA ILE A 635 -7.99 -30.80 -5.17
C ILE A 635 -7.67 -29.61 -6.09
N SER A 636 -8.34 -29.51 -7.24
CA SER A 636 -8.05 -28.47 -8.23
C SER A 636 -8.82 -27.16 -7.99
N SER A 637 -10.05 -27.23 -7.47
CA SER A 637 -10.97 -26.08 -7.48
C SER A 637 -11.10 -25.35 -6.14
N ALA A 638 -10.56 -25.89 -5.04
CA ALA A 638 -10.77 -25.34 -3.70
C ALA A 638 -9.85 -24.15 -3.34
N GLY A 639 -8.96 -23.72 -4.25
CA GLY A 639 -8.07 -22.56 -4.04
C GLY A 639 -6.99 -22.80 -2.97
N GLY A 640 -6.53 -24.05 -2.84
CA GLY A 640 -5.49 -24.45 -1.90
C GLY A 640 -4.08 -24.22 -2.44
N SER A 641 -3.75 -24.81 -3.60
CA SER A 641 -2.40 -24.71 -4.19
C SER A 641 -2.14 -23.40 -4.93
N TYR A 642 -3.19 -22.84 -5.54
CA TYR A 642 -3.12 -21.59 -6.30
C TYR A 642 -4.23 -20.65 -5.83
N PRO A 643 -4.00 -19.32 -5.89
CA PRO A 643 -5.09 -18.35 -5.78
C PRO A 643 -6.21 -18.70 -6.75
N LEU A 644 -7.45 -18.64 -6.27
CA LEU A 644 -8.62 -19.07 -7.04
C LEU A 644 -8.74 -18.29 -8.37
N GLN A 645 -8.32 -17.03 -8.36
CA GLN A 645 -8.36 -16.11 -9.49
C GLN A 645 -7.46 -16.52 -10.66
N LEU A 646 -6.40 -17.31 -10.42
CA LEU A 646 -5.50 -17.80 -11.46
C LEU A 646 -6.06 -19.02 -12.20
N LEU A 647 -7.09 -19.68 -11.66
CA LEU A 647 -7.66 -20.88 -12.26
C LEU A 647 -8.60 -20.51 -13.41
N PRO A 648 -8.79 -21.36 -14.43
CA PRO A 648 -9.79 -21.13 -15.47
C PRO A 648 -11.20 -20.92 -14.87
N HIS A 649 -12.02 -20.10 -15.53
CA HIS A 649 -13.34 -19.67 -15.02
C HIS A 649 -14.23 -20.85 -14.56
N TRP A 650 -14.16 -21.99 -15.24
CA TRP A 650 -14.90 -23.19 -14.84
C TRP A 650 -14.58 -23.64 -13.40
N PHE A 651 -13.30 -23.71 -13.03
CA PHE A 651 -12.87 -24.10 -11.68
C PHE A 651 -13.28 -23.06 -10.63
N GLN A 652 -13.22 -21.77 -10.99
CA GLN A 652 -13.69 -20.68 -10.13
C GLN A 652 -15.18 -20.79 -9.83
N SER A 653 -16.00 -21.10 -10.83
CA SER A 653 -17.46 -21.23 -10.70
C SER A 653 -17.88 -22.46 -9.90
N VAL A 654 -17.10 -23.53 -9.93
CA VAL A 654 -17.36 -24.75 -9.14
C VAL A 654 -16.95 -24.57 -7.68
N SER A 655 -15.92 -23.78 -7.40
CA SER A 655 -15.34 -23.59 -6.06
C SER A 655 -16.33 -23.26 -4.94
N PRO A 656 -17.34 -22.37 -5.11
CA PRO A 656 -18.33 -22.07 -4.07
C PRO A 656 -19.21 -23.27 -3.68
N TRP A 657 -19.30 -24.29 -4.55
CA TRP A 657 -20.11 -25.48 -4.31
C TRP A 657 -19.33 -26.59 -3.61
N LEU A 658 -18.07 -26.33 -3.23
CA LEU A 658 -17.18 -27.30 -2.64
C LEU A 658 -16.94 -26.97 -1.16
N PRO A 659 -17.18 -27.91 -0.25
CA PRO A 659 -16.96 -27.67 1.17
C PRO A 659 -15.46 -27.52 1.51
N ALA A 660 -14.57 -28.12 0.71
CA ALA A 660 -13.12 -27.93 0.85
C ALA A 660 -12.68 -26.45 0.74
N THR A 661 -13.34 -25.64 -0.10
CA THR A 661 -13.02 -24.22 -0.29
C THR A 661 -13.11 -23.45 1.03
N TYR A 662 -14.18 -23.70 1.78
CA TYR A 662 -14.43 -23.02 3.05
C TYR A 662 -13.58 -23.58 4.19
N SER A 663 -13.30 -24.88 4.17
CA SER A 663 -12.34 -25.51 5.09
C SER A 663 -10.94 -24.91 4.94
N ILE A 664 -10.43 -24.78 3.71
CA ILE A 664 -9.11 -24.19 3.43
C ILE A 664 -9.05 -22.74 3.92
N ARG A 665 -10.10 -21.94 3.70
CA ARG A 665 -10.19 -20.56 4.20
C ARG A 665 -10.14 -20.50 5.72
N ALA A 666 -10.93 -21.32 6.42
CA ALA A 666 -10.93 -21.37 7.88
C ALA A 666 -9.56 -21.78 8.46
N PHE A 667 -8.90 -22.77 7.86
CA PHE A 667 -7.53 -23.13 8.25
C PHE A 667 -6.54 -22.01 7.98
N ARG A 668 -6.62 -21.34 6.84
CA ARG A 668 -5.72 -20.21 6.50
C ARG A 668 -5.86 -19.07 7.51
N SER A 669 -7.08 -18.67 7.87
CA SER A 669 -7.31 -17.62 8.85
C SER A 669 -6.84 -18.01 10.26
N ALA A 670 -6.94 -19.30 10.63
CA ALA A 670 -6.42 -19.78 11.91
C ALA A 670 -4.89 -19.86 11.96
N LEU A 671 -4.23 -20.11 10.82
CA LEU A 671 -2.78 -20.25 10.71
C LEU A 671 -2.08 -18.90 10.60
N ALA A 672 -2.49 -18.07 9.64
CA ALA A 672 -1.79 -16.85 9.28
C ALA A 672 -2.37 -15.59 9.95
N GLY A 673 -3.58 -15.66 10.48
CA GLY A 673 -4.32 -14.52 11.04
C GLY A 673 -5.64 -14.29 10.31
N SER A 674 -6.60 -13.69 11.01
CA SER A 674 -7.95 -13.42 10.50
C SER A 674 -8.17 -11.93 10.23
N TYR A 675 -9.05 -11.61 9.28
CA TYR A 675 -9.48 -10.25 8.98
C TYR A 675 -11.00 -10.13 9.13
N GLY A 676 -11.45 -9.28 10.05
CA GLY A 676 -12.87 -9.11 10.34
C GLY A 676 -13.52 -10.40 10.82
N ALA A 677 -14.50 -10.90 10.08
CA ALA A 677 -15.22 -12.14 10.39
C ALA A 677 -14.96 -13.26 9.37
N ASP A 678 -13.88 -13.19 8.59
CA ASP A 678 -13.56 -14.15 7.50
C ASP A 678 -13.56 -15.62 7.96
N TYR A 679 -12.94 -15.91 9.11
CA TYR A 679 -12.92 -17.23 9.73
C TYR A 679 -14.34 -17.74 10.03
N TRP A 680 -15.16 -16.89 10.66
CA TRP A 680 -16.52 -17.23 11.05
C TRP A 680 -17.45 -17.36 9.84
N ILE A 681 -17.28 -16.53 8.82
CA ILE A 681 -18.02 -16.62 7.55
C ILE A 681 -17.66 -17.93 6.84
N ALA A 682 -16.38 -18.31 6.82
CA ALA A 682 -15.94 -19.59 6.24
C ALA A 682 -16.57 -20.77 6.97
N LEU A 683 -16.52 -20.80 8.31
CA LEU A 683 -17.19 -21.85 9.10
C LEU A 683 -18.70 -21.87 8.92
N ALA A 684 -19.37 -20.70 8.95
CA ALA A 684 -20.81 -20.60 8.77
C ALA A 684 -21.24 -21.13 7.39
N THR A 685 -20.49 -20.78 6.35
CA THR A 685 -20.76 -21.26 4.98
C THR A 685 -20.51 -22.77 4.88
N LEU A 686 -19.48 -23.29 5.54
CA LEU A 686 -19.23 -24.73 5.62
C LEU A 686 -20.37 -25.49 6.33
N LEU A 687 -20.95 -24.91 7.39
CA LEU A 687 -22.11 -25.47 8.09
C LEU A 687 -23.37 -25.53 7.20
N LEU A 688 -23.52 -24.66 6.19
CA LEU A 688 -24.65 -24.73 5.27
C LEU A 688 -24.70 -26.05 4.48
N PHE A 689 -23.56 -26.75 4.32
CA PHE A 689 -23.51 -28.08 3.69
C PHE A 689 -24.22 -29.19 4.48
N ILE A 690 -24.59 -28.93 5.75
CA ILE A 690 -25.47 -29.83 6.52
C ILE A 690 -26.82 -30.00 5.81
N ILE A 691 -27.36 -28.92 5.26
CA ILE A 691 -28.69 -28.91 4.64
C ILE A 691 -28.78 -29.92 3.48
N PRO A 692 -27.95 -29.83 2.41
CA PRO A 692 -27.99 -30.81 1.32
C PRO A 692 -27.63 -32.23 1.78
N ALA A 693 -26.73 -32.37 2.77
CA ALA A 693 -26.37 -33.68 3.31
C ALA A 693 -27.56 -34.38 4.00
N LEU A 694 -28.32 -33.64 4.82
CA LEU A 694 -29.51 -34.18 5.50
C LEU A 694 -30.66 -34.45 4.53
N ILE A 695 -30.87 -33.58 3.53
CA ILE A 695 -31.86 -33.83 2.47
C ILE A 695 -31.51 -35.15 1.75
N LEU A 696 -30.25 -35.36 1.38
CA LEU A 696 -29.81 -36.58 0.73
C LEU A 696 -29.91 -37.82 1.62
N GLY A 697 -29.38 -37.73 2.85
CA GLY A 697 -29.22 -38.87 3.77
C GLY A 697 -30.49 -39.28 4.51
N VAL A 698 -31.45 -38.38 4.69
CA VAL A 698 -32.70 -38.63 5.44
C VAL A 698 -33.92 -38.67 4.53
N VAL A 699 -34.10 -37.66 3.67
CA VAL A 699 -35.31 -37.50 2.84
C VAL A 699 -35.23 -38.35 1.57
N LEU A 700 -34.17 -38.16 0.78
CA LEU A 700 -34.01 -38.83 -0.52
C LEU A 700 -33.48 -40.27 -0.40
N ARG A 701 -33.08 -40.71 0.80
CA ARG A 701 -32.55 -42.05 1.05
C ARG A 701 -33.48 -43.15 0.57
N LYS A 702 -34.77 -43.12 0.92
CA LYS A 702 -35.74 -44.17 0.54
C LYS A 702 -35.92 -44.29 -0.97
N PRO A 703 -36.25 -43.22 -1.72
CA PRO A 703 -36.41 -43.32 -3.17
C PRO A 703 -35.12 -43.73 -3.88
N LEU A 704 -33.96 -43.18 -3.48
CA LEU A 704 -32.67 -43.51 -4.09
C LEU A 704 -32.19 -44.93 -3.77
N ALA A 705 -32.42 -45.43 -2.56
CA ALA A 705 -32.10 -46.81 -2.20
C ALA A 705 -32.94 -47.82 -3.01
N ASN A 706 -34.22 -47.52 -3.24
CA ASN A 706 -35.09 -48.34 -4.07
C ASN A 706 -34.59 -48.37 -5.52
N TYR A 707 -34.27 -47.20 -6.09
CA TYR A 707 -33.72 -47.07 -7.44
C TYR A 707 -32.39 -47.83 -7.62
N THR A 708 -31.43 -47.61 -6.73
CA THR A 708 -30.11 -48.27 -6.78
C THR A 708 -30.20 -49.78 -6.58
N SER A 709 -31.09 -50.27 -5.70
CA SER A 709 -31.33 -51.70 -5.54
C SER A 709 -31.95 -52.34 -6.79
N GLY A 710 -32.81 -51.60 -7.50
CA GLY A 710 -33.39 -52.01 -8.78
C GLY A 710 -32.33 -52.10 -9.88
N LEU A 711 -31.48 -51.08 -9.99
CA LEU A 711 -30.35 -51.04 -10.93
C LEU A 711 -29.35 -52.17 -10.67
N ASN A 712 -28.98 -52.41 -9.41
CA ASN A 712 -28.06 -53.49 -9.04
C ASN A 712 -28.65 -54.87 -9.33
N LYS A 713 -29.96 -55.06 -9.11
CA LYS A 713 -30.65 -56.31 -9.50
C LYS A 713 -30.72 -56.47 -11.01
N ALA A 714 -30.84 -55.39 -11.78
CA ALA A 714 -30.80 -55.45 -13.24
C ALA A 714 -29.39 -55.77 -13.76
N LEU A 715 -28.35 -55.15 -13.21
CA LEU A 715 -26.94 -55.40 -13.54
C LEU A 715 -26.51 -56.83 -13.19
N ALA A 716 -26.95 -57.34 -12.04
CA ALA A 716 -26.70 -58.73 -11.64
C ALA A 716 -27.38 -59.76 -12.58
N LYS A 717 -28.48 -59.38 -13.24
CA LYS A 717 -29.15 -60.23 -14.25
C LYS A 717 -28.40 -60.26 -15.59
N THR A 718 -27.57 -59.28 -15.90
CA THR A 718 -26.85 -59.17 -17.18
C THR A 718 -25.53 -59.95 -17.26
N LYS A 719 -25.15 -60.74 -16.24
CA LYS A 719 -23.91 -61.57 -16.27
C LYS A 719 -22.64 -60.80 -16.70
N MET A 720 -22.52 -59.53 -16.31
CA MET A 720 -21.25 -58.81 -16.30
C MET A 720 -20.87 -58.50 -14.85
N MET A 721 -20.38 -59.52 -14.16
CA MET A 721 -19.42 -59.41 -13.05
C MET A 721 -18.42 -60.54 -13.22
#